data_AF-A0A1U9NPT8-F1
#
_entry.id   AF-A0A1U9NPT8-F1
#
_cell.length_a   1.000
_cell.length_b   1.000
_cell.length_c   1.000
_cell.angle_alpha   90.00
_cell.angle_beta   90.00
_cell.angle_gamma   90.00
#
_symmetry.space_group_name_H-M   'P 1'
#
loop_
_entity.id
_entity.type
_entity.pdbx_description
1 polymer ?
#
loop_
_entity_poly.entity_id
_entity_poly.type
_entity_poly.pdbx_seq_one_letter_code
_entity_poly.pdbx_strand_id
1 'polypeptide(L)'
;MNKQIQIFATAIVSLSLLIGTAFADVDWTNSGTDRLWRNSANWQDSTGTNRVPDSTDKVAIRQGGDGPVIDSGTTALTKELVVGDWSSSSDSITITGGSLTTDSWFILGYGSSNEGVFNISGGTITCRSSLTAGREGTGRINMTAGTLIVTGTLGLATNGGTGRVQLNGGTITCSSLTISAGGTMDIADTGKLLIDGDALTTVNSYISDGRLTGFDGLGTLSVDYNITTPGKTTIVANTPEKAANPSPGNGAVGVSTITDLTWTAGANAVSHNVYFGTDPTPDQTEFQASRTETTFDPGTLDLNTTYYWRVDEINPDHPDSPWKGVTWSFKTQTTGSAGKIVYPWRSTTAIAKAGQAFDVWFDADPGQIVNTVELQGPYHTVNPSHSTVTGNWVYDQMSGNRYDTRITVTVPPNAPADRYDLVLRTSLGSVASYGAVKVVTDYKDSYYIMHMSDGHLYQYNHDTDVLLARKSAMIDIANIIDAQIIIETGDNMYNVRNHPEREVYYFLGNDALGTKGMADASAATFLVPGDHDALIANDWPQATEQENADFFNDYWGLQSSCFKYGNGRFMPLNNAWAVSTSSAKNHQYQIDQAVAWLNGQGSGGNFFLTAGHCYDKMHEFVDDHSPLDLVLAGDKHHVGTSNPYPFDDGSPEVAYIARSIRDHFEFNLFEVNNTAGTFTTPSGTNSVTSVLYSGNQDTPSTWVSNLELNYTKPNDGSASTNSAEFVNRFSFPINGARVRFVMPKGTTYGVSAGTIDQQFDGDQYRIVDVNIDLNASTTTTLDIAPAQVPIGASAKGEHPDNGETADKAFDGDPQTKWLDFSPTNSWVQWRYADGTTVAATDYALTSANDHPDRDPSDWNLLGSNDGGLQWQILDSRTDETFTSRFQRRRFSIDTPDSYNIYRLEIAEVADVTTAIAVQLAEMELLVCLGPADLDCDNDVDLQDVSSLAQDWLTEDSPADIAQPKDGRVDLLDFAVLSNEWL
;
A
#
# COMPACT_ATOMS: atom_id res chain seq x y z
N MET A 1 -71.77 -25.51 50.87
CA MET A 1 -72.54 -24.34 50.38
C MET A 1 -71.62 -23.13 50.49
N ASN A 2 -71.40 -22.29 49.47
CA ASN A 2 -71.81 -22.33 48.05
C ASN A 2 -70.61 -21.84 47.20
N LYS A 3 -70.10 -22.67 46.27
CA LYS A 3 -70.31 -22.63 44.79
C LYS A 3 -69.49 -21.54 44.07
N GLN A 4 -68.94 -21.67 42.86
CA GLN A 4 -68.64 -22.73 41.85
C GLN A 4 -67.69 -22.04 40.80
N ILE A 5 -66.89 -22.61 39.89
CA ILE A 5 -66.55 -23.98 39.42
C ILE A 5 -65.06 -23.87 38.93
N GLN A 6 -64.10 -24.74 39.26
CA GLN A 6 -63.76 -26.08 38.70
C GLN A 6 -63.25 -26.10 37.23
N ILE A 7 -62.01 -26.57 36.99
CA ILE A 7 -61.58 -27.62 36.02
C ILE A 7 -60.03 -27.69 35.98
N PHE A 8 -59.47 -28.87 35.64
CA PHE A 8 -58.03 -29.19 35.57
C PHE A 8 -57.52 -29.28 34.11
N ALA A 9 -56.25 -28.92 33.87
CA ALA A 9 -55.36 -29.62 32.94
C ALA A 9 -53.86 -29.29 33.17
N THR A 10 -53.01 -30.29 32.92
CA THR A 10 -51.53 -30.39 32.86
C THR A 10 -50.80 -29.38 31.94
N ALA A 11 -49.47 -29.16 31.98
CA ALA A 11 -48.40 -29.38 32.99
C ALA A 11 -46.99 -28.96 32.47
N ILE A 12 -46.04 -28.70 33.38
CA ILE A 12 -44.56 -28.91 33.28
C ILE A 12 -43.69 -27.96 32.40
N VAL A 13 -42.62 -27.42 33.05
CA VAL A 13 -41.36 -26.84 32.50
C VAL A 13 -41.46 -25.54 31.66
N SER A 14 -40.66 -24.49 31.87
CA SER A 14 -39.61 -24.22 32.88
C SER A 14 -39.64 -22.77 33.34
N LEU A 15 -39.31 -22.53 34.61
CA LEU A 15 -39.11 -21.19 35.17
C LEU A 15 -37.61 -20.91 35.29
N SER A 16 -37.09 -20.01 34.46
CA SER A 16 -35.74 -19.42 34.56
C SER A 16 -35.85 -17.91 34.79
N LEU A 17 -34.83 -17.32 35.41
CA LEU A 17 -34.87 -15.95 35.93
C LEU A 17 -34.79 -14.94 34.78
N LEU A 18 -35.71 -13.98 34.74
CA LEU A 18 -35.42 -12.67 34.13
C LEU A 18 -34.60 -11.84 35.12
N ILE A 19 -33.28 -11.95 35.04
CA ILE A 19 -32.38 -10.85 35.43
C ILE A 19 -32.20 -10.01 34.17
N GLY A 20 -32.87 -8.86 34.11
CA GLY A 20 -32.83 -7.99 32.93
C GLY A 20 -31.57 -7.13 32.91
N THR A 21 -30.52 -7.57 32.23
CA THR A 21 -29.44 -6.71 31.73
C THR A 21 -29.78 -6.27 30.31
N ALA A 22 -29.86 -4.97 30.07
CA ALA A 22 -30.11 -4.42 28.74
C ALA A 22 -28.80 -4.40 27.93
N PHE A 23 -28.72 -5.22 26.88
CA PHE A 23 -27.64 -5.18 25.90
C PHE A 23 -27.56 -3.81 25.20
N ALA A 24 -26.47 -3.56 24.48
CA ALA A 24 -26.49 -2.55 23.43
C ALA A 24 -27.30 -3.09 22.23
N ASP A 25 -27.72 -2.19 21.33
CA ASP A 25 -28.31 -2.60 20.07
C ASP A 25 -27.19 -3.03 19.09
N VAL A 26 -26.02 -2.36 19.18
CA VAL A 26 -24.76 -2.72 18.52
C VAL A 26 -23.59 -2.68 19.52
N ASP A 27 -22.77 -3.72 19.53
CA ASP A 27 -21.58 -3.90 20.39
C ASP A 27 -20.27 -3.78 19.59
N TRP A 28 -19.25 -3.18 20.19
CA TRP A 28 -17.87 -3.25 19.69
C TRP A 28 -17.30 -4.66 19.87
N THR A 29 -16.67 -5.19 18.82
CA THR A 29 -16.07 -6.54 18.79
C THR A 29 -14.60 -6.57 18.40
N ASN A 30 -14.05 -5.50 17.82
CA ASN A 30 -12.67 -5.43 17.31
C ASN A 30 -12.26 -6.67 16.48
N SER A 31 -13.17 -7.17 15.64
CA SER A 31 -13.02 -8.43 14.89
C SER A 31 -12.66 -8.23 13.42
N GLY A 32 -12.45 -6.98 12.98
CA GLY A 32 -11.88 -6.64 11.68
C GLY A 32 -10.35 -6.60 11.68
N THR A 33 -9.78 -6.16 10.56
CA THR A 33 -8.34 -5.97 10.34
C THR A 33 -7.80 -4.62 10.85
N ASP A 34 -8.70 -3.70 11.22
CA ASP A 34 -8.41 -2.34 11.66
C ASP A 34 -9.22 -1.99 12.92
N ARG A 35 -9.09 -0.77 13.43
CA ARG A 35 -9.88 -0.25 14.57
C ARG A 35 -10.90 0.83 14.19
N LEU A 36 -11.19 1.01 12.90
CA LEU A 36 -11.99 2.11 12.39
C LEU A 36 -13.47 1.90 12.71
N TRP A 37 -14.14 2.97 13.17
CA TRP A 37 -15.59 2.95 13.38
C TRP A 37 -16.35 2.62 12.08
N ARG A 38 -15.83 3.01 10.91
CA ARG A 38 -16.48 2.71 9.61
C ARG A 38 -16.39 1.24 9.15
N ASN A 39 -15.56 0.41 9.77
CA ASN A 39 -15.47 -1.01 9.38
C ASN A 39 -16.58 -1.82 10.08
N SER A 40 -17.52 -2.37 9.31
CA SER A 40 -18.63 -3.18 9.84
C SER A 40 -18.18 -4.47 10.54
N ALA A 41 -16.99 -5.00 10.26
CA ALA A 41 -16.46 -6.19 10.93
C ALA A 41 -16.08 -5.95 12.41
N ASN A 42 -15.91 -4.68 12.82
CA ASN A 42 -15.60 -4.30 14.19
C ASN A 42 -16.83 -4.15 15.10
N TRP A 43 -18.04 -4.33 14.55
CA TRP A 43 -19.30 -4.07 15.21
C TRP A 43 -20.27 -5.22 14.97
N GLN A 44 -20.99 -5.64 16.02
CA GLN A 44 -21.98 -6.70 15.91
C GLN A 44 -23.29 -6.29 16.59
N ASP A 45 -24.41 -6.43 15.89
CA ASP A 45 -25.72 -6.16 16.46
C ASP A 45 -26.21 -7.29 17.38
N SER A 46 -27.29 -7.02 18.12
CA SER A 46 -27.94 -7.99 19.01
C SER A 46 -28.45 -9.28 18.35
N THR A 47 -28.39 -9.41 17.02
CA THR A 47 -28.71 -10.64 16.26
C THR A 47 -27.47 -11.45 15.88
N GLY A 48 -26.26 -10.88 16.03
CA GLY A 48 -25.00 -11.44 15.54
C GLY A 48 -24.59 -10.92 14.16
N THR A 49 -25.27 -9.90 13.62
CA THR A 49 -24.99 -9.36 12.29
C THR A 49 -23.96 -8.22 12.35
N ASN A 50 -22.98 -8.25 11.46
CA ASN A 50 -21.93 -7.22 11.40
C ASN A 50 -22.45 -5.94 10.69
N ARG A 51 -22.55 -4.83 11.42
CA ARG A 51 -23.04 -3.52 10.90
C ARG A 51 -22.43 -2.33 11.63
N VAL A 52 -22.06 -1.28 10.90
CA VAL A 52 -21.66 0.01 11.48
C VAL A 52 -22.86 0.63 12.23
N PRO A 53 -22.67 1.23 13.42
CA PRO A 53 -23.77 1.88 14.13
C PRO A 53 -24.34 3.10 13.40
N ASP A 54 -25.65 3.31 13.56
CA ASP A 54 -26.37 4.49 13.07
C ASP A 54 -27.06 5.28 14.20
N SER A 55 -27.65 6.44 13.85
CA SER A 55 -28.31 7.37 14.79
C SER A 55 -29.49 6.80 15.59
N THR A 56 -29.92 5.56 15.32
CA THR A 56 -30.96 4.86 16.09
C THR A 56 -30.41 3.92 17.16
N ASP A 57 -29.15 3.50 17.08
CA ASP A 57 -28.54 2.46 17.94
C ASP A 57 -28.06 3.00 19.30
N LYS A 58 -28.33 2.25 20.38
CA LYS A 58 -27.45 2.26 21.56
C LYS A 58 -26.19 1.45 21.25
N VAL A 59 -25.03 2.09 21.40
CA VAL A 59 -23.69 1.51 21.21
C VAL A 59 -22.99 1.30 22.55
N ALA A 60 -22.32 0.15 22.71
CA ALA A 60 -21.42 -0.09 23.83
C ALA A 60 -20.02 -0.57 23.39
N ILE A 61 -19.00 -0.08 24.08
CA ILE A 61 -17.61 -0.51 23.98
C ILE A 61 -17.24 -1.09 25.34
N ARG A 62 -17.06 -2.41 25.39
CA ARG A 62 -17.05 -3.19 26.64
C ARG A 62 -16.31 -4.54 26.57
N GLN A 63 -15.31 -4.66 25.71
CA GLN A 63 -14.48 -5.88 25.56
C GLN A 63 -13.15 -5.79 26.35
N GLY A 64 -12.78 -4.59 26.79
CA GLY A 64 -11.51 -4.30 27.44
C GLY A 64 -10.38 -4.03 26.45
N GLY A 65 -9.55 -3.06 26.79
CA GLY A 65 -8.43 -2.62 25.97
C GLY A 65 -8.85 -1.56 24.94
N ASP A 66 -8.29 -1.68 23.75
CA ASP A 66 -8.14 -0.56 22.84
C ASP A 66 -9.24 -0.53 21.76
N GLY A 67 -10.18 0.41 21.88
CA GLY A 67 -11.42 0.44 21.11
C GLY A 67 -11.38 1.33 19.86
N PRO A 68 -12.56 1.79 19.37
CA PRO A 68 -12.71 2.37 18.04
C PRO A 68 -11.94 3.67 17.82
N VAL A 69 -11.53 3.87 16.57
CA VAL A 69 -10.92 5.09 16.03
C VAL A 69 -11.91 5.77 15.08
N ILE A 70 -12.10 7.07 15.27
CA ILE A 70 -12.82 7.97 14.35
C ILE A 70 -11.79 8.95 13.77
N ASP A 71 -11.50 8.78 12.48
CA ASP A 71 -10.52 9.54 11.71
C ASP A 71 -11.20 10.62 10.84
N SER A 72 -10.40 11.34 10.05
CA SER A 72 -10.86 12.39 9.12
C SER A 72 -12.02 11.97 8.21
N GLY A 73 -11.99 10.76 7.68
CA GLY A 73 -13.01 10.21 6.77
C GLY A 73 -14.29 9.72 7.46
N THR A 74 -14.36 9.67 8.79
CA THR A 74 -15.49 9.05 9.50
C THR A 74 -16.56 10.05 9.95
N THR A 75 -17.81 9.77 9.60
CA THR A 75 -19.00 10.38 10.23
C THR A 75 -19.72 9.34 11.07
N ALA A 76 -19.40 9.28 12.35
CA ALA A 76 -20.00 8.36 13.31
C ALA A 76 -21.32 8.93 13.86
N LEU A 77 -22.38 8.13 13.79
CA LEU A 77 -23.70 8.44 14.32
C LEU A 77 -24.11 7.38 15.32
N THR A 78 -24.71 7.80 16.43
CA THR A 78 -25.29 6.89 17.44
C THR A 78 -26.39 7.60 18.22
N LYS A 79 -27.32 6.85 18.78
CA LYS A 79 -28.32 7.38 19.70
C LYS A 79 -27.72 7.55 21.10
N GLU A 80 -27.10 6.52 21.64
CA GLU A 80 -26.50 6.49 22.98
C GLU A 80 -25.16 5.77 22.93
N LEU A 81 -24.11 6.34 23.54
CA LEU A 81 -22.77 5.76 23.51
C LEU A 81 -22.28 5.51 24.94
N VAL A 82 -21.86 4.27 25.22
CA VAL A 82 -21.27 3.89 26.51
C VAL A 82 -19.90 3.25 26.31
N VAL A 83 -18.87 3.81 26.96
CA VAL A 83 -17.50 3.28 26.99
C VAL A 83 -17.25 2.76 28.40
N GLY A 84 -16.87 1.48 28.53
CA GLY A 84 -16.78 0.82 29.84
C GLY A 84 -18.17 0.48 30.40
N ASP A 85 -19.01 -0.18 29.59
CA ASP A 85 -20.35 -0.67 29.97
C ASP A 85 -20.26 -2.06 30.62
N TRP A 86 -20.08 -2.12 31.94
CA TRP A 86 -20.02 -3.37 32.72
C TRP A 86 -18.89 -4.36 32.32
N SER A 87 -17.82 -3.86 31.69
CA SER A 87 -16.72 -4.62 31.09
C SER A 87 -15.65 -5.16 32.05
N SER A 88 -15.66 -4.76 33.33
CA SER A 88 -14.66 -5.11 34.35
C SER A 88 -13.20 -4.72 34.04
N SER A 89 -13.00 -3.88 33.02
CA SER A 89 -11.69 -3.50 32.48
C SER A 89 -11.72 -2.03 32.04
N SER A 90 -10.65 -1.56 31.38
CA SER A 90 -10.57 -0.22 30.80
C SER A 90 -10.82 -0.30 29.31
N ASP A 91 -11.85 0.36 28.81
CA ASP A 91 -12.20 0.49 27.40
C ASP A 91 -11.86 1.90 26.88
N SER A 92 -11.45 2.02 25.62
CA SER A 92 -11.15 3.31 24.97
C SER A 92 -12.02 3.61 23.74
N ILE A 93 -12.20 4.90 23.44
CA ILE A 93 -12.56 5.40 22.10
C ILE A 93 -11.63 6.57 21.77
N THR A 94 -11.15 6.62 20.53
CA THR A 94 -10.17 7.62 20.07
C THR A 94 -10.71 8.37 18.85
N ILE A 95 -10.55 9.69 18.84
CA ILE A 95 -10.95 10.54 17.73
C ILE A 95 -9.74 11.36 17.28
N THR A 96 -9.23 11.02 16.10
CA THR A 96 -8.16 11.76 15.41
C THR A 96 -8.72 12.73 14.36
N GLY A 97 -9.98 12.57 13.94
CA GLY A 97 -10.60 13.44 12.95
C GLY A 97 -12.12 13.26 12.84
N GLY A 98 -12.69 13.72 11.73
CA GLY A 98 -14.06 13.43 11.32
C GLY A 98 -15.11 14.01 12.27
N SER A 99 -16.19 13.27 12.48
CA SER A 99 -17.24 13.66 13.43
C SER A 99 -17.88 12.48 14.16
N LEU A 100 -18.35 12.76 15.38
CA LEU A 100 -19.17 11.87 16.20
C LEU A 100 -20.41 12.62 16.67
N THR A 101 -21.61 12.10 16.42
CA THR A 101 -22.86 12.66 16.96
C THR A 101 -23.57 11.64 17.84
N THR A 102 -23.94 12.04 19.07
CA THR A 102 -24.82 11.27 19.96
C THR A 102 -26.13 12.05 20.19
N ASP A 103 -27.29 11.42 19.97
CA ASP A 103 -28.60 12.10 20.16
C ASP A 103 -29.05 12.16 21.63
N SER A 104 -28.62 11.19 22.43
CA SER A 104 -28.92 11.02 23.85
C SER A 104 -27.59 10.87 24.62
N TRP A 105 -27.57 10.16 25.74
CA TRP A 105 -26.46 10.07 26.68
C TRP A 105 -25.16 9.56 26.05
N PHE A 106 -24.04 10.18 26.43
CA PHE A 106 -22.70 9.67 26.22
C PHE A 106 -22.05 9.46 27.59
N ILE A 107 -21.69 8.22 27.94
CA ILE A 107 -21.22 7.83 29.28
C ILE A 107 -19.86 7.13 29.19
N LEU A 108 -18.91 7.54 30.03
CA LEU A 108 -17.60 6.93 30.19
C LEU A 108 -17.47 6.33 31.61
N GLY A 109 -17.18 5.03 31.69
CA GLY A 109 -17.10 4.27 32.94
C GLY A 109 -18.46 4.15 33.63
N TYR A 110 -19.31 3.25 33.12
CA TYR A 110 -20.66 3.02 33.65
C TYR A 110 -20.70 1.79 34.55
N GLY A 111 -21.10 1.98 35.81
CA GLY A 111 -21.11 0.93 36.83
C GLY A 111 -19.77 0.82 37.56
N SER A 112 -19.82 0.33 38.81
CA SER A 112 -18.65 0.26 39.69
C SER A 112 -17.53 -0.63 39.13
N SER A 113 -16.29 -0.14 39.20
CA SER A 113 -15.05 -0.80 38.77
C SER A 113 -14.80 -0.87 37.25
N ASN A 114 -15.65 -0.28 36.41
CA ASN A 114 -15.40 -0.16 34.97
C ASN A 114 -14.69 1.17 34.66
N GLU A 115 -13.81 1.20 33.65
CA GLU A 115 -13.14 2.41 33.18
C GLU A 115 -13.45 2.68 31.71
N GLY A 116 -13.82 3.93 31.39
CA GLY A 116 -14.02 4.41 30.01
C GLY A 116 -13.13 5.61 29.70
N VAL A 117 -12.34 5.50 28.64
CA VAL A 117 -11.38 6.53 28.21
C VAL A 117 -11.78 7.11 26.87
N PHE A 118 -11.76 8.44 26.75
CA PHE A 118 -12.08 9.17 25.54
C PHE A 118 -10.89 10.03 25.11
N ASN A 119 -10.19 9.61 24.07
CA ASN A 119 -9.05 10.34 23.52
C ASN A 119 -9.49 11.20 22.33
N ILE A 120 -9.09 12.48 22.30
CA ILE A 120 -9.47 13.43 21.26
C ILE A 120 -8.23 14.23 20.83
N SER A 121 -7.71 13.93 19.64
CA SER A 121 -6.64 14.69 18.96
C SER A 121 -7.13 15.37 17.67
N GLY A 122 -8.43 15.36 17.40
CA GLY A 122 -9.03 16.06 16.27
C GLY A 122 -10.55 15.91 16.21
N GLY A 123 -11.13 16.28 15.06
CA GLY A 123 -12.55 16.06 14.76
C GLY A 123 -13.54 16.97 15.48
N THR A 124 -14.83 16.74 15.20
CA THR A 124 -15.97 17.47 15.80
C THR A 124 -16.96 16.50 16.44
N ILE A 125 -17.07 16.56 17.77
CA ILE A 125 -17.96 15.72 18.57
C ILE A 125 -19.17 16.55 18.99
N THR A 126 -20.39 16.03 18.77
CA THR A 126 -21.64 16.65 19.20
C THR A 126 -22.50 15.68 20.00
N CYS A 127 -22.44 15.77 21.32
CA CYS A 127 -23.42 15.17 22.22
C CYS A 127 -24.62 16.13 22.31
N ARG A 128 -25.78 15.75 21.75
CA ARG A 128 -27.03 16.54 21.75
C ARG A 128 -27.79 16.46 23.08
N SER A 129 -27.18 15.85 24.09
CA SER A 129 -27.71 15.66 25.44
C SER A 129 -26.57 15.84 26.45
N SER A 130 -26.54 15.06 27.53
CA SER A 130 -25.50 15.13 28.56
C SER A 130 -24.40 14.10 28.35
N LEU A 131 -23.14 14.55 28.47
CA LEU A 131 -21.95 13.70 28.49
C LEU A 131 -21.48 13.52 29.93
N THR A 132 -21.21 12.29 30.34
CA THR A 132 -20.82 11.95 31.71
C THR A 132 -19.49 11.20 31.75
N ALA A 133 -18.48 11.78 32.40
CA ALA A 133 -17.22 11.10 32.72
C ALA A 133 -17.27 10.60 34.16
N GLY A 134 -17.31 9.28 34.35
CA GLY A 134 -17.47 8.62 35.64
C GLY A 134 -18.92 8.61 36.06
N ARG A 135 -19.60 7.49 35.81
CA ARG A 135 -20.94 7.21 36.33
C ARG A 135 -20.92 5.89 37.09
N GLU A 136 -20.70 5.97 38.40
CA GLU A 136 -20.38 4.83 39.29
C GLU A 136 -19.00 4.19 39.02
N GLY A 137 -18.49 4.22 37.79
CA GLY A 137 -17.12 3.83 37.41
C GLY A 137 -16.16 5.01 37.24
N THR A 138 -15.07 4.80 36.51
CA THR A 138 -14.06 5.81 36.18
C THR A 138 -14.20 6.28 34.73
N GLY A 139 -14.36 7.58 34.50
CA GLY A 139 -14.33 8.16 33.15
C GLY A 139 -13.15 9.12 32.99
N ARG A 140 -12.46 9.05 31.85
CA ARG A 140 -11.40 10.00 31.47
C ARG A 140 -11.68 10.60 30.09
N ILE A 141 -11.47 11.89 29.94
CA ILE A 141 -11.38 12.57 28.63
C ILE A 141 -9.98 13.16 28.52
N ASN A 142 -9.24 12.79 27.48
CA ASN A 142 -7.92 13.32 27.17
C ASN A 142 -8.02 14.07 25.85
N MET A 143 -7.84 15.39 25.85
CA MET A 143 -8.10 16.23 24.69
C MET A 143 -6.91 17.16 24.39
N THR A 144 -6.28 16.95 23.23
CA THR A 144 -5.13 17.73 22.73
C THR A 144 -5.48 18.62 21.54
N ALA A 145 -6.58 18.34 20.82
CA ALA A 145 -7.13 19.19 19.77
C ALA A 145 -8.61 18.84 19.51
N GLY A 146 -9.18 19.36 18.41
CA GLY A 146 -10.58 19.11 18.04
C GLY A 146 -11.61 19.96 18.78
N THR A 147 -12.90 19.63 18.61
CA THR A 147 -14.01 20.33 19.27
C THR A 147 -15.02 19.33 19.85
N LEU A 148 -15.37 19.49 21.13
CA LEU A 148 -16.40 18.71 21.82
C LEU A 148 -17.56 19.62 22.25
N ILE A 149 -18.75 19.38 21.71
CA ILE A 149 -19.99 20.11 21.99
C ILE A 149 -20.94 19.20 22.79
N VAL A 150 -21.38 19.66 23.97
CA VAL A 150 -22.31 18.96 24.86
C VAL A 150 -23.51 19.88 25.14
N THR A 151 -24.59 19.75 24.37
CA THR A 151 -25.73 20.70 24.46
C THR A 151 -26.62 20.50 25.70
N GLY A 152 -26.27 19.54 26.56
CA GLY A 152 -26.81 19.36 27.90
C GLY A 152 -25.78 19.65 28.99
N THR A 153 -25.60 18.71 29.92
CA THR A 153 -24.62 18.81 31.00
C THR A 153 -23.36 18.01 30.70
N LEU A 154 -22.19 18.62 30.89
CA LEU A 154 -20.93 17.89 31.08
C LEU A 154 -20.78 17.57 32.57
N GLY A 155 -21.03 16.30 32.93
CA GLY A 155 -21.01 15.82 34.31
C GLY A 155 -19.76 14.99 34.62
N LEU A 156 -19.01 15.38 35.65
CA LEU A 156 -17.85 14.63 36.15
C LEU A 156 -18.18 13.97 37.51
N ALA A 157 -17.81 12.70 37.65
CA ALA A 157 -17.93 11.91 38.88
C ALA A 157 -19.37 11.79 39.42
N THR A 158 -20.31 11.51 38.53
CA THR A 158 -21.72 11.29 38.89
C THR A 158 -21.90 9.97 39.65
N ASN A 159 -22.95 9.90 40.48
CA ASN A 159 -23.32 8.72 41.28
C ASN A 159 -22.19 8.12 42.14
N GLY A 160 -21.15 8.90 42.47
CA GLY A 160 -20.01 8.45 43.28
C GLY A 160 -18.86 7.80 42.49
N GLY A 161 -18.88 7.87 41.15
CA GLY A 161 -17.75 7.49 40.30
C GLY A 161 -16.57 8.47 40.37
N THR A 162 -15.56 8.25 39.54
CA THR A 162 -14.40 9.16 39.36
C THR A 162 -14.41 9.72 37.94
N GLY A 163 -14.28 11.04 37.77
CA GLY A 163 -14.38 11.70 36.47
C GLY A 163 -13.23 12.65 36.23
N ARG A 164 -12.45 12.45 35.16
CA ARG A 164 -11.30 13.30 34.84
C ARG A 164 -11.41 13.87 33.43
N VAL A 165 -11.03 15.13 33.25
CA VAL A 165 -10.79 15.74 31.94
C VAL A 165 -9.41 16.40 31.95
N GLN A 166 -8.58 16.04 30.99
CA GLN A 166 -7.32 16.70 30.67
C GLN A 166 -7.51 17.45 29.35
N LEU A 167 -7.58 18.78 29.41
CA LEU A 167 -7.85 19.64 28.26
C LEU A 167 -6.61 20.47 27.91
N ASN A 168 -5.65 19.84 27.22
CA ASN A 168 -4.40 20.47 26.79
C ASN A 168 -4.55 21.21 25.45
N GLY A 169 -5.59 20.91 24.66
CA GLY A 169 -5.87 21.67 23.45
C GLY A 169 -7.24 21.43 22.87
N GLY A 170 -7.61 22.22 21.86
CA GLY A 170 -8.96 22.23 21.31
C GLY A 170 -9.99 22.88 22.24
N THR A 171 -11.29 22.71 21.95
CA THR A 171 -12.37 23.39 22.68
C THR A 171 -13.46 22.44 23.16
N ILE A 172 -13.76 22.46 24.46
CA ILE A 172 -14.98 21.89 25.04
C ILE A 172 -16.02 23.00 25.19
N THR A 173 -17.23 22.78 24.68
CA THR A 173 -18.41 23.62 24.89
C THR A 173 -19.50 22.81 25.58
N CYS A 174 -20.07 23.32 26.68
CA CYS A 174 -21.25 22.71 27.29
C CYS A 174 -22.32 23.74 27.69
N SER A 175 -23.59 23.33 27.70
CA SER A 175 -24.67 24.19 28.19
C SER A 175 -24.79 24.20 29.73
N SER A 176 -24.12 23.26 30.41
CA SER A 176 -23.84 23.33 31.85
C SER A 176 -22.67 22.41 32.23
N LEU A 177 -21.93 22.77 33.27
CA LEU A 177 -20.85 21.98 33.87
C LEU A 177 -21.26 21.49 35.26
N THR A 178 -20.88 20.28 35.64
CA THR A 178 -21.04 19.77 37.02
C THR A 178 -19.85 18.92 37.43
N ILE A 179 -19.06 19.38 38.40
CA ILE A 179 -17.90 18.65 38.93
C ILE A 179 -18.15 18.20 40.38
N SER A 180 -18.42 16.90 40.53
CA SER A 180 -18.70 16.25 41.83
C SER A 180 -17.40 15.97 42.62
N ALA A 181 -17.50 15.43 43.84
CA ALA A 181 -16.36 15.28 44.74
C ALA A 181 -15.23 14.35 44.25
N GLY A 182 -15.52 13.37 43.39
CA GLY A 182 -14.51 12.54 42.70
C GLY A 182 -14.11 13.07 41.32
N GLY A 183 -14.50 14.30 41.00
CA GLY A 183 -14.35 14.91 39.68
C GLY A 183 -13.24 15.94 39.63
N THR A 184 -12.44 15.92 38.57
CA THR A 184 -11.42 16.95 38.28
C THR A 184 -11.40 17.29 36.80
N MET A 185 -11.11 18.55 36.48
CA MET A 185 -10.77 19.00 35.14
C MET A 185 -9.52 19.87 35.23
N ASP A 186 -8.52 19.59 34.40
CA ASP A 186 -7.37 20.46 34.21
C ASP A 186 -7.39 21.02 32.78
N ILE A 187 -6.95 22.27 32.63
CA ILE A 187 -6.87 22.98 31.36
C ILE A 187 -5.41 23.42 31.17
N ALA A 188 -4.84 23.20 30.01
CA ALA A 188 -3.46 23.56 29.71
C ALA A 188 -3.26 23.93 28.23
N ASP A 189 -2.06 24.38 27.89
CA ASP A 189 -1.60 24.84 26.57
C ASP A 189 -2.62 25.68 25.77
N THR A 190 -3.36 25.06 24.84
CA THR A 190 -4.37 25.74 23.99
C THR A 190 -5.81 25.39 24.35
N GLY A 191 -5.99 24.61 25.42
CA GLY A 191 -7.27 24.10 25.88
C GLY A 191 -8.24 25.20 26.30
N LYS A 192 -9.47 25.12 25.79
CA LYS A 192 -10.51 26.13 26.06
C LYS A 192 -11.83 25.48 26.48
N LEU A 193 -12.34 25.89 27.63
CA LEU A 193 -13.69 25.53 28.08
C LEU A 193 -14.65 26.70 27.87
N LEU A 194 -15.82 26.40 27.31
CA LEU A 194 -16.92 27.33 27.09
C LEU A 194 -18.19 26.79 27.76
N ILE A 195 -18.83 27.61 28.60
CA ILE A 195 -20.10 27.29 29.24
C ILE A 195 -21.15 28.30 28.79
N ASP A 196 -22.33 27.84 28.35
CA ASP A 196 -23.39 28.77 27.93
C ASP A 196 -23.96 29.58 29.11
N GLY A 197 -24.19 30.88 28.89
CA GLY A 197 -24.66 31.80 29.92
C GLY A 197 -23.57 32.27 30.90
N ASP A 198 -23.98 32.89 32.00
CA ASP A 198 -23.09 33.31 33.09
C ASP A 198 -22.96 32.19 34.12
N ALA A 199 -21.82 31.51 34.08
CA ALA A 199 -21.44 30.44 35.01
C ALA A 199 -20.37 30.88 36.03
N LEU A 200 -20.05 32.18 36.13
CA LEU A 200 -18.89 32.69 36.89
C LEU A 200 -18.85 32.20 38.34
N THR A 201 -19.99 32.19 39.03
CA THR A 201 -20.08 31.73 40.44
C THR A 201 -19.73 30.25 40.57
N THR A 202 -20.23 29.41 39.66
CA THR A 202 -20.01 27.96 39.67
C THR A 202 -18.57 27.62 39.32
N VAL A 203 -18.02 28.27 38.28
CA VAL A 203 -16.62 28.07 37.85
C VAL A 203 -15.65 28.44 38.96
N ASN A 204 -15.78 29.63 39.56
CA ASN A 204 -14.91 30.05 40.65
C ASN A 204 -15.00 29.13 41.88
N SER A 205 -16.16 28.51 42.15
CA SER A 205 -16.28 27.51 43.21
C SER A 205 -15.50 26.22 42.92
N TYR A 206 -15.45 25.76 41.66
CA TYR A 206 -14.65 24.58 41.31
C TYR A 206 -13.14 24.87 41.33
N ILE A 207 -12.74 26.12 41.02
CA ILE A 207 -11.35 26.57 41.17
C ILE A 207 -10.97 26.63 42.66
N SER A 208 -11.81 27.20 43.53
CA SER A 208 -11.53 27.24 44.98
C SER A 208 -11.55 25.86 45.65
N ASP A 209 -12.34 24.91 45.12
CA ASP A 209 -12.39 23.52 45.58
C ASP A 209 -11.23 22.66 45.05
N GLY A 210 -10.37 23.20 44.17
CA GLY A 210 -9.27 22.46 43.53
C GLY A 210 -9.74 21.38 42.54
N ARG A 211 -10.96 21.52 41.99
CA ARG A 211 -11.54 20.58 41.00
C ARG A 211 -11.49 21.09 39.57
N LEU A 212 -11.20 22.37 39.37
CA LEU A 212 -10.91 22.97 38.07
C LEU A 212 -9.58 23.71 38.19
N THR A 213 -8.53 23.17 37.56
CA THR A 213 -7.15 23.64 37.66
C THR A 213 -6.59 24.04 36.29
N GLY A 214 -5.44 24.72 36.30
CA GLY A 214 -4.66 24.96 35.09
C GLY A 214 -3.25 24.39 35.22
N PHE A 215 -2.77 23.64 34.22
CA PHE A 215 -1.45 22.98 34.21
C PHE A 215 -1.15 22.20 35.50
N ASP A 216 -2.01 21.23 35.84
CA ASP A 216 -2.02 20.45 37.10
C ASP A 216 -1.99 21.33 38.40
N GLY A 217 -2.48 22.56 38.30
CA GLY A 217 -2.47 23.55 39.39
C GLY A 217 -1.18 24.34 39.55
N LEU A 218 -0.24 24.23 38.59
CA LEU A 218 0.91 25.14 38.47
C LEU A 218 0.51 26.49 37.87
N GLY A 219 -0.40 26.46 36.89
CA GLY A 219 -0.91 27.62 36.18
C GLY A 219 -2.10 28.29 36.88
N THR A 220 -2.50 29.45 36.36
CA THR A 220 -3.72 30.14 36.82
C THR A 220 -4.80 30.07 35.74
N LEU A 221 -6.07 30.14 36.12
CA LEU A 221 -7.18 30.13 35.17
C LEU A 221 -7.70 31.55 34.95
N SER A 222 -7.75 31.98 33.69
CA SER A 222 -8.45 33.19 33.26
C SER A 222 -9.91 32.84 32.97
N VAL A 223 -10.82 33.54 33.66
CA VAL A 223 -12.27 33.31 33.59
C VAL A 223 -12.99 34.61 33.27
N ASP A 224 -13.75 34.64 32.18
CA ASP A 224 -14.63 35.77 31.82
C ASP A 224 -16.05 35.32 31.46
N TYR A 225 -17.00 36.26 31.47
CA TYR A 225 -18.32 36.07 30.86
C TYR A 225 -18.55 37.16 29.82
N ASN A 226 -18.90 36.77 28.59
CA ASN A 226 -19.28 37.68 27.52
C ASN A 226 -18.20 38.74 27.15
N ILE A 227 -16.92 38.51 27.48
CA ILE A 227 -15.79 39.35 27.05
C ILE A 227 -15.07 38.66 25.89
N THR A 228 -14.56 37.45 26.09
CA THR A 228 -13.83 36.69 25.05
C THR A 228 -14.77 35.97 24.10
N THR A 229 -15.92 35.50 24.60
CA THR A 229 -16.90 34.73 23.81
C THR A 229 -18.32 35.23 24.13
N PRO A 230 -19.03 35.88 23.18
CA PRO A 230 -20.38 36.41 23.44
C PRO A 230 -21.37 35.34 23.91
N GLY A 231 -22.16 35.66 24.93
CA GLY A 231 -23.17 34.79 25.52
C GLY A 231 -22.67 33.60 26.35
N LYS A 232 -21.35 33.46 26.54
CA LYS A 232 -20.73 32.32 27.25
C LYS A 232 -19.77 32.77 28.34
N THR A 233 -19.60 31.95 29.37
CA THR A 233 -18.44 31.97 30.25
C THR A 233 -17.28 31.25 29.56
N THR A 234 -16.14 31.92 29.45
CA THR A 234 -14.90 31.39 28.87
C THR A 234 -13.91 31.08 29.98
N ILE A 235 -13.26 29.92 29.90
CA ILE A 235 -12.15 29.53 30.77
C ILE A 235 -10.99 29.08 29.90
N VAL A 236 -9.82 29.64 30.15
CA VAL A 236 -8.52 29.23 29.58
C VAL A 236 -7.46 29.23 30.68
N ALA A 237 -6.41 28.44 30.52
CA ALA A 237 -5.26 28.49 31.41
C ALA A 237 -4.25 29.54 30.96
N ASN A 238 -3.58 30.16 31.93
CA ASN A 238 -2.39 30.97 31.73
C ASN A 238 -1.19 30.11 32.10
N THR A 239 -0.19 30.05 31.21
CA THR A 239 1.02 29.24 31.38
C THR A 239 1.72 29.56 32.71
N PRO A 240 2.16 28.54 33.48
CA PRO A 240 2.98 28.75 34.68
C PRO A 240 4.38 29.27 34.36
N GLU A 241 5.08 29.83 35.35
CA GLU A 241 6.51 30.19 35.22
C GLU A 241 7.47 28.97 35.24
N LYS A 242 6.93 27.76 35.35
CA LYS A 242 7.67 26.50 35.44
C LYS A 242 7.32 25.62 34.24
N ALA A 243 8.23 24.73 33.88
CA ALA A 243 7.94 23.67 32.94
C ALA A 243 6.72 22.85 33.40
N ALA A 244 5.86 22.50 32.46
CA ALA A 244 4.61 21.78 32.68
C ALA A 244 4.42 20.68 31.64
N ASN A 245 3.32 19.91 31.74
CA ASN A 245 2.88 18.93 30.74
C ASN A 245 3.99 17.98 30.24
N PRO A 246 4.63 17.21 31.15
CA PRO A 246 5.69 16.28 30.77
C PRO A 246 5.17 15.15 29.88
N SER A 247 5.96 14.80 28.87
CA SER A 247 5.98 13.47 28.25
C SER A 247 7.40 12.89 28.43
N PRO A 248 7.58 11.66 28.93
CA PRO A 248 6.58 10.77 29.48
C PRO A 248 5.87 11.38 30.71
N GLY A 249 4.55 11.16 30.79
CA GLY A 249 3.71 11.72 31.84
C GLY A 249 4.16 11.34 33.25
N ASN A 250 3.95 12.23 34.22
CA ASN A 250 4.40 12.00 35.59
C ASN A 250 3.72 10.76 36.22
N GLY A 251 4.52 9.77 36.60
CA GLY A 251 4.07 8.47 37.10
C GLY A 251 3.75 7.46 36.00
N ALA A 252 4.09 7.72 34.73
CA ALA A 252 3.90 6.79 33.62
C ALA A 252 4.68 5.49 33.82
N VAL A 253 4.17 4.38 33.28
CA VAL A 253 4.76 3.04 33.36
C VAL A 253 4.67 2.34 32.01
N GLY A 254 5.60 1.43 31.71
CA GLY A 254 5.66 0.76 30.41
C GLY A 254 6.23 1.63 29.30
N VAL A 255 6.98 2.68 29.67
CA VAL A 255 7.53 3.66 28.72
C VAL A 255 8.67 3.04 27.89
N SER A 256 8.79 3.45 26.62
CA SER A 256 9.88 3.01 25.74
C SER A 256 11.26 3.27 26.35
N THR A 257 12.21 2.39 26.05
CA THR A 257 13.63 2.57 26.39
C THR A 257 14.37 3.53 25.45
N ILE A 258 13.70 4.01 24.39
CA ILE A 258 14.18 5.06 23.48
C ILE A 258 13.15 6.21 23.44
N THR A 259 12.85 6.80 24.59
CA THR A 259 11.88 7.91 24.70
C THR A 259 12.58 9.25 24.82
N ASP A 260 12.22 10.19 23.94
CA ASP A 260 12.42 11.62 24.20
C ASP A 260 11.69 12.04 25.48
N LEU A 261 12.20 13.09 26.12
CA LEU A 261 11.52 13.86 27.16
C LEU A 261 11.06 15.20 26.57
N THR A 262 9.77 15.52 26.64
CA THR A 262 9.21 16.79 26.16
C THR A 262 8.31 17.47 27.19
N TRP A 263 8.20 18.80 27.14
CA TRP A 263 7.44 19.60 28.09
C TRP A 263 6.83 20.86 27.44
N THR A 264 5.90 21.51 28.13
CA THR A 264 5.52 22.89 27.84
C THR A 264 6.43 23.83 28.61
N ALA A 265 7.03 24.80 27.89
CA ALA A 265 7.86 25.86 28.45
C ALA A 265 7.10 26.77 29.43
N GLY A 266 7.79 27.21 30.49
CA GLY A 266 7.31 28.26 31.37
C GLY A 266 7.09 29.60 30.64
N ALA A 267 6.10 30.37 31.09
CA ALA A 267 5.55 31.55 30.40
C ALA A 267 6.58 32.63 30.01
N ASN A 268 7.65 32.76 30.79
CA ASN A 268 8.74 33.71 30.56
C ASN A 268 10.09 33.04 30.30
N ALA A 269 10.15 31.73 30.02
CA ALA A 269 11.41 31.01 29.78
C ALA A 269 12.10 31.44 28.48
N VAL A 270 13.44 31.47 28.50
CA VAL A 270 14.30 31.63 27.31
C VAL A 270 15.25 30.45 27.11
N SER A 271 15.46 29.63 28.16
CA SER A 271 16.09 28.32 28.07
C SER A 271 15.70 27.43 29.26
N HIS A 272 15.99 26.13 29.12
CA HIS A 272 15.52 25.05 29.97
C HIS A 272 16.72 24.27 30.52
N ASN A 273 16.89 24.22 31.84
CA ASN A 273 17.93 23.37 32.45
C ASN A 273 17.34 22.00 32.80
N VAL A 274 17.77 20.96 32.07
CA VAL A 274 17.26 19.59 32.18
C VAL A 274 18.09 18.80 33.20
N TYR A 275 17.39 18.21 34.16
CA TYR A 275 17.92 17.28 35.16
C TYR A 275 17.24 15.92 34.95
N PHE A 276 18.03 14.85 34.80
CA PHE A 276 17.53 13.50 34.52
C PHE A 276 18.43 12.44 35.14
N GLY A 277 17.82 11.43 35.76
CA GLY A 277 18.53 10.28 36.31
C GLY A 277 17.61 9.35 37.09
N THR A 278 18.09 8.82 38.22
CA THR A 278 17.41 7.80 39.02
C THR A 278 17.23 8.19 40.50
N ASP A 279 17.73 9.35 40.93
CA ASP A 279 17.42 9.89 42.26
C ASP A 279 16.00 10.50 42.27
N PRO A 280 15.13 10.17 43.25
CA PRO A 280 13.78 10.75 43.35
C PRO A 280 13.77 12.26 43.66
N THR A 281 14.93 12.86 43.87
CA THR A 281 15.14 14.28 44.14
C THR A 281 16.30 14.85 43.29
N PRO A 282 16.17 14.90 41.94
CA PRO A 282 17.27 15.28 41.05
C PRO A 282 17.94 16.60 41.46
N ASP A 283 19.27 16.66 41.43
CA ASP A 283 20.04 17.83 41.83
C ASP A 283 21.16 18.15 40.83
N GLN A 284 22.10 19.01 41.20
CA GLN A 284 23.18 19.43 40.29
C GLN A 284 24.12 18.29 39.84
N THR A 285 24.02 17.10 40.43
CA THR A 285 24.71 15.88 40.00
C THR A 285 24.01 15.13 38.86
N GLU A 286 22.70 15.35 38.65
CA GLU A 286 21.89 14.79 37.56
C GLU A 286 21.57 15.83 36.47
N PHE A 287 22.26 16.98 36.46
CA PHE A 287 22.15 17.97 35.39
C PHE A 287 22.76 17.42 34.09
N GLN A 288 21.96 17.39 33.02
CA GLN A 288 22.39 16.91 31.71
C GLN A 288 22.74 18.06 30.76
N ALA A 289 21.80 18.97 30.52
CA ALA A 289 21.92 19.99 29.49
C ALA A 289 21.15 21.28 29.81
N SER A 290 21.54 22.37 29.15
CA SER A 290 20.70 23.56 28.96
C SER A 290 20.22 23.56 27.51
N ARG A 291 18.92 23.71 27.27
CA ARG A 291 18.27 23.61 25.96
C ARG A 291 17.48 24.90 25.66
N THR A 292 17.34 25.25 24.39
CA THR A 292 16.40 26.31 23.92
C THR A 292 15.08 25.72 23.43
N GLU A 293 15.07 24.42 23.18
CA GLU A 293 13.97 23.62 22.69
C GLU A 293 13.35 22.82 23.84
N THR A 294 12.04 22.57 23.79
CA THR A 294 11.33 21.80 24.83
C THR A 294 11.41 20.28 24.63
N THR A 295 12.54 19.78 24.12
CA THR A 295 12.85 18.35 24.00
C THR A 295 14.28 18.02 24.44
N PHE A 296 14.45 16.83 25.00
CA PHE A 296 15.72 16.23 25.39
C PHE A 296 15.67 14.72 25.22
N ASP A 297 16.52 14.18 24.34
CA ASP A 297 16.83 12.75 24.26
C ASP A 297 17.75 12.36 25.44
N PRO A 298 17.34 11.41 26.32
CA PRO A 298 18.19 10.89 27.40
C PRO A 298 19.10 9.73 26.96
N GLY A 299 19.03 9.30 25.70
CA GLY A 299 19.66 8.09 25.18
C GLY A 299 18.93 6.81 25.60
N THR A 300 19.48 5.65 25.23
CA THR A 300 18.89 4.34 25.55
C THR A 300 18.85 4.08 27.05
N LEU A 301 17.65 3.82 27.57
CA LEU A 301 17.37 3.61 28.99
C LEU A 301 17.38 2.13 29.39
N ASP A 302 17.66 1.85 30.66
CA ASP A 302 17.56 0.51 31.25
C ASP A 302 16.09 0.05 31.33
N LEU A 303 15.86 -1.24 31.09
CA LEU A 303 14.56 -1.89 31.24
C LEU A 303 14.11 -1.97 32.71
N ASN A 304 12.80 -1.87 32.94
CA ASN A 304 12.15 -2.01 34.27
C ASN A 304 12.66 -0.98 35.32
N THR A 305 13.27 0.12 34.89
CA THR A 305 13.90 1.14 35.73
C THR A 305 13.00 2.37 35.86
N THR A 306 12.92 2.92 37.08
CA THR A 306 12.23 4.20 37.33
C THR A 306 13.22 5.33 37.16
N TYR A 307 12.93 6.23 36.24
CA TYR A 307 13.68 7.47 36.02
C TYR A 307 12.94 8.66 36.62
N TYR A 308 13.71 9.67 37.02
CA TYR A 308 13.23 10.91 37.61
C TYR A 308 13.85 12.08 36.86
N TRP A 309 13.05 13.13 36.66
CA TRP A 309 13.50 14.27 35.89
C TRP A 309 12.84 15.58 36.31
N ARG A 310 13.47 16.71 35.98
CA ARG A 310 12.97 18.05 36.25
C ARG A 310 13.55 19.00 35.22
N VAL A 311 12.75 19.98 34.80
CA VAL A 311 13.23 21.13 34.04
C VAL A 311 13.13 22.39 34.90
N ASP A 312 14.25 23.11 35.05
CA ASP A 312 14.28 24.42 35.71
C ASP A 312 14.29 25.52 34.64
N GLU A 313 13.33 26.45 34.75
CA GLU A 313 13.12 27.47 33.72
C GLU A 313 14.00 28.69 33.92
N ILE A 314 14.67 29.11 32.85
CA ILE A 314 15.71 30.13 32.87
C ILE A 314 15.29 31.36 32.07
N ASN A 315 15.41 32.54 32.67
CA ASN A 315 15.36 33.85 32.03
C ASN A 315 16.27 34.82 32.82
N PRO A 316 17.47 35.15 32.30
CA PRO A 316 18.41 36.03 33.00
C PRO A 316 17.91 37.45 33.29
N ASP A 317 16.90 37.93 32.57
CA ASP A 317 16.30 39.25 32.75
C ASP A 317 15.13 39.26 33.78
N HIS A 318 14.68 38.10 34.25
CA HIS A 318 13.59 37.99 35.23
C HIS A 318 14.11 37.71 36.67
N PRO A 319 13.73 38.52 37.69
CA PRO A 319 14.34 38.46 39.02
C PRO A 319 14.05 37.17 39.82
N ASP A 320 12.97 36.45 39.49
CA ASP A 320 12.59 35.19 40.15
C ASP A 320 13.16 33.93 39.47
N SER A 321 13.96 34.10 38.40
CA SER A 321 14.62 32.99 37.70
C SER A 321 15.93 32.57 38.41
N PRO A 322 16.31 31.28 38.45
CA PRO A 322 15.66 30.11 37.84
C PRO A 322 14.40 29.68 38.58
N TRP A 323 13.30 29.49 37.86
CA TRP A 323 12.07 28.93 38.43
C TRP A 323 12.22 27.42 38.55
N LYS A 324 12.62 26.95 39.74
CA LYS A 324 12.82 25.52 39.98
C LYS A 324 11.54 24.72 39.69
N GLY A 325 11.61 23.78 38.76
CA GLY A 325 10.49 22.95 38.30
C GLY A 325 9.91 22.01 39.35
N VAL A 326 8.95 21.21 38.93
CA VAL A 326 8.46 20.04 39.67
C VAL A 326 9.24 18.79 39.23
N THR A 327 9.56 17.90 40.17
CA THR A 327 10.14 16.60 39.81
C THR A 327 9.05 15.70 39.27
N TRP A 328 9.27 15.19 38.06
CA TRP A 328 8.49 14.16 37.40
C TRP A 328 9.20 12.81 37.48
N SER A 329 8.47 11.75 37.16
CA SER A 329 8.98 10.38 37.16
C SER A 329 8.30 9.56 36.08
N PHE A 330 8.96 8.52 35.59
CA PHE A 330 8.34 7.47 34.80
C PHE A 330 9.08 6.15 34.97
N LYS A 331 8.50 5.05 34.49
CA LYS A 331 9.12 3.73 34.53
C LYS A 331 9.13 3.07 33.16
N THR A 332 10.31 2.62 32.74
CA THR A 332 10.50 1.93 31.46
C THR A 332 9.81 0.56 31.42
N GLN A 333 9.57 0.09 30.20
CA GLN A 333 9.04 -1.23 29.87
C GLN A 333 9.83 -2.38 30.52
N THR A 334 9.14 -3.46 30.88
CA THR A 334 9.71 -4.62 31.59
C THR A 334 10.41 -5.63 30.68
N THR A 335 10.30 -5.44 29.38
CA THR A 335 10.83 -6.27 28.30
C THR A 335 11.27 -5.32 27.18
N GLY A 336 12.32 -5.70 26.45
CA GLY A 336 12.76 -4.94 25.28
C GLY A 336 11.68 -4.81 24.21
N SER A 337 11.88 -3.83 23.34
CA SER A 337 11.14 -3.72 22.08
C SER A 337 11.46 -4.91 21.17
N ALA A 338 10.64 -5.12 20.15
CA ALA A 338 11.11 -5.87 19.00
C ALA A 338 11.98 -4.91 18.15
N GLY A 339 13.29 -5.20 18.04
CA GLY A 339 14.29 -4.33 17.39
C GLY A 339 14.03 -3.93 15.92
N LYS A 340 14.91 -3.13 15.33
CA LYS A 340 14.69 -2.47 14.03
C LYS A 340 15.21 -3.30 12.85
N ILE A 341 14.40 -3.43 11.80
CA ILE A 341 14.89 -3.86 10.48
C ILE A 341 15.56 -2.65 9.82
N VAL A 342 16.86 -2.78 9.50
CA VAL A 342 17.68 -1.73 8.87
C VAL A 342 17.68 -1.91 7.35
N TYR A 343 17.74 -3.16 6.87
CA TYR A 343 17.66 -3.51 5.46
C TYR A 343 17.04 -4.91 5.31
N PRO A 344 16.20 -5.17 4.28
CA PRO A 344 15.53 -4.18 3.44
C PRO A 344 14.49 -3.39 4.24
N TRP A 345 14.39 -2.09 3.97
CA TRP A 345 13.45 -1.17 4.62
C TRP A 345 13.01 -0.07 3.63
N ARG A 346 12.32 0.98 4.10
CA ARG A 346 11.57 1.95 3.25
C ARG A 346 12.35 2.44 2.03
N SER A 347 13.59 2.88 2.25
CA SER A 347 14.52 3.37 1.21
C SER A 347 15.03 2.31 0.23
N THR A 348 14.99 1.02 0.57
CA THR A 348 15.79 -0.01 -0.09
C THR A 348 15.13 -1.39 -0.12
N THR A 349 14.69 -1.81 -1.31
CA THR A 349 14.10 -3.13 -1.54
C THR A 349 15.15 -4.22 -1.76
N ALA A 350 14.99 -5.39 -1.13
CA ALA A 350 15.77 -6.58 -1.49
C ALA A 350 15.13 -7.27 -2.71
N ILE A 351 15.89 -7.43 -3.79
CA ILE A 351 15.49 -8.21 -4.97
C ILE A 351 16.11 -9.60 -4.87
N ALA A 352 15.29 -10.66 -4.85
CA ALA A 352 15.73 -12.04 -4.72
C ALA A 352 15.09 -12.93 -5.79
N LYS A 353 15.88 -13.74 -6.49
CA LYS A 353 15.32 -14.82 -7.33
C LYS A 353 14.81 -15.96 -6.44
N ALA A 354 13.69 -16.58 -6.80
CA ALA A 354 13.21 -17.79 -6.15
C ALA A 354 14.32 -18.85 -6.07
N GLY A 355 14.50 -19.48 -4.90
CA GLY A 355 15.59 -20.42 -4.63
C GLY A 355 16.95 -19.79 -4.28
N GLN A 356 17.08 -18.46 -4.33
CA GLN A 356 18.30 -17.74 -3.91
C GLN A 356 18.15 -17.13 -2.51
N ALA A 357 19.26 -16.61 -1.97
CA ALA A 357 19.30 -15.97 -0.66
C ALA A 357 19.62 -14.48 -0.76
N PHE A 358 19.06 -13.71 0.18
CA PHE A 358 19.38 -12.31 0.42
C PHE A 358 19.69 -12.11 1.90
N ASP A 359 20.30 -10.97 2.25
CA ASP A 359 20.54 -10.59 3.64
C ASP A 359 19.44 -9.66 4.15
N VAL A 360 19.13 -9.79 5.43
CA VAL A 360 18.42 -8.82 6.25
C VAL A 360 19.40 -8.32 7.30
N TRP A 361 19.46 -7.01 7.50
CA TRP A 361 20.21 -6.37 8.58
C TRP A 361 19.22 -5.97 9.66
N PHE A 362 19.44 -6.47 10.87
CA PHE A 362 18.55 -6.33 12.00
C PHE A 362 19.34 -5.80 13.19
N ASP A 363 18.87 -4.72 13.80
CA ASP A 363 19.43 -4.18 15.02
C ASP A 363 18.56 -4.66 16.19
N ALA A 364 19.06 -5.66 16.91
CA ALA A 364 18.29 -6.43 17.87
C ALA A 364 18.39 -5.86 19.29
N ASP A 365 17.28 -5.88 20.03
CA ASP A 365 17.27 -5.60 21.46
C ASP A 365 18.16 -6.66 22.20
N PRO A 366 18.93 -6.29 23.24
CA PRO A 366 19.93 -7.19 23.84
C PRO A 366 19.41 -8.58 24.26
N GLY A 367 19.83 -9.62 23.53
CA GLY A 367 19.43 -11.01 23.77
C GLY A 367 18.13 -11.44 23.07
N GLN A 368 17.60 -10.61 22.18
CA GLN A 368 16.49 -10.96 21.28
C GLN A 368 16.88 -12.10 20.33
N ILE A 369 15.95 -13.00 20.06
CA ILE A 369 16.11 -14.15 19.15
C ILE A 369 15.10 -14.03 18.02
N VAL A 370 15.54 -14.15 16.78
CA VAL A 370 14.66 -14.35 15.62
C VAL A 370 14.20 -15.81 15.60
N ASN A 371 12.89 -16.05 15.65
CA ASN A 371 12.27 -17.37 15.69
C ASN A 371 11.83 -17.83 14.30
N THR A 372 11.16 -16.95 13.54
CA THR A 372 10.75 -17.18 12.14
C THR A 372 10.98 -15.93 11.31
N VAL A 373 11.14 -16.15 10.01
CA VAL A 373 11.09 -15.13 8.96
C VAL A 373 9.93 -15.52 8.05
N GLU A 374 9.05 -14.57 7.77
CA GLU A 374 7.90 -14.70 6.89
C GLU A 374 7.99 -13.62 5.80
N LEU A 375 7.63 -13.99 4.57
CA LEU A 375 7.39 -13.05 3.49
C LEU A 375 5.88 -13.05 3.24
N GLN A 376 5.20 -11.98 3.65
CA GLN A 376 3.75 -11.86 3.58
C GLN A 376 3.39 -11.04 2.35
N GLY A 377 2.69 -11.65 1.40
CA GLY A 377 2.13 -10.98 0.23
C GLY A 377 0.60 -10.87 0.37
N PRO A 378 -0.07 -10.04 -0.44
CA PRO A 378 -1.49 -9.70 -0.27
C PRO A 378 -2.47 -10.89 -0.35
N TYR A 379 -2.02 -12.04 -0.87
CA TYR A 379 -2.83 -13.24 -1.03
C TYR A 379 -2.20 -14.53 -0.48
N HIS A 380 -0.97 -14.49 0.05
CA HIS A 380 -0.26 -15.69 0.52
C HIS A 380 0.97 -15.37 1.39
N THR A 381 1.33 -16.30 2.29
CA THR A 381 2.57 -16.19 3.10
C THR A 381 3.63 -17.22 2.69
N VAL A 382 4.77 -16.76 2.20
CA VAL A 382 5.96 -17.60 1.95
C VAL A 382 6.80 -17.68 3.22
N ASN A 383 7.23 -18.90 3.57
CA ASN A 383 8.01 -19.19 4.77
C ASN A 383 9.46 -19.56 4.39
N PRO A 384 10.38 -18.59 4.20
CA PRO A 384 11.77 -18.88 3.85
C PRO A 384 12.54 -19.55 4.99
N SER A 385 13.60 -20.29 4.63
CA SER A 385 14.59 -20.73 5.61
C SER A 385 15.57 -19.59 5.90
N HIS A 386 16.08 -19.51 7.13
CA HIS A 386 16.98 -18.42 7.53
C HIS A 386 18.09 -18.92 8.45
N SER A 387 19.14 -18.12 8.57
CA SER A 387 20.22 -18.30 9.56
C SER A 387 20.70 -16.95 10.07
N THR A 388 21.05 -16.86 11.36
CA THR A 388 21.47 -15.62 12.02
C THR A 388 22.94 -15.64 12.40
N VAL A 389 23.60 -14.49 12.28
CA VAL A 389 24.97 -14.24 12.74
C VAL A 389 24.97 -12.91 13.50
N THR A 390 25.36 -12.92 14.76
CA THR A 390 25.55 -11.70 15.55
C THR A 390 26.94 -11.11 15.38
N GLY A 391 27.05 -9.80 15.58
CA GLY A 391 28.24 -9.01 15.35
C GLY A 391 28.03 -7.56 15.80
N ASN A 392 28.68 -6.63 15.10
CA ASN A 392 28.50 -5.18 15.30
C ASN A 392 29.05 -4.50 14.05
N TRP A 393 28.19 -4.23 13.08
CA TRP A 393 28.55 -3.70 11.77
C TRP A 393 28.05 -2.26 11.65
N VAL A 394 28.96 -1.34 11.31
CA VAL A 394 28.59 0.02 10.89
C VAL A 394 28.09 -0.06 9.45
N TYR A 395 26.86 0.40 9.19
CA TYR A 395 26.33 0.48 7.83
C TYR A 395 26.48 1.87 7.21
N ASP A 396 26.48 2.92 8.04
CA ASP A 396 26.78 4.29 7.64
C ASP A 396 27.92 4.87 8.49
N GLN A 397 28.94 5.41 7.83
CA GLN A 397 30.13 5.95 8.47
C GLN A 397 29.94 7.37 9.01
N MET A 398 28.93 8.11 8.53
CA MET A 398 28.64 9.46 9.05
C MET A 398 27.89 9.38 10.38
N SER A 399 26.68 8.81 10.39
CA SER A 399 25.96 8.56 11.65
C SER A 399 26.75 7.69 12.63
N GLY A 400 27.51 6.72 12.10
CA GLY A 400 28.09 5.64 12.89
C GLY A 400 27.07 4.56 13.26
N ASN A 401 25.87 4.62 12.68
CA ASN A 401 24.75 3.70 12.92
C ASN A 401 25.10 2.26 12.53
N ARG A 402 24.48 1.34 13.26
CA ARG A 402 24.86 -0.07 13.30
C ARG A 402 23.69 -1.00 13.14
N TYR A 403 24.02 -2.26 12.90
CA TYR A 403 23.17 -3.39 13.20
C TYR A 403 24.00 -4.48 13.89
N ASP A 404 23.40 -5.19 14.84
CA ASP A 404 24.05 -6.27 15.59
C ASP A 404 23.82 -7.67 15.00
N THR A 405 22.79 -7.85 14.18
CA THR A 405 22.31 -9.16 13.71
C THR A 405 22.16 -9.18 12.19
N ARG A 406 22.95 -10.02 11.52
CA ARG A 406 22.76 -10.36 10.10
C ARG A 406 21.92 -11.63 9.99
N ILE A 407 20.86 -11.59 9.18
CA ILE A 407 20.03 -12.75 8.87
C ILE A 407 20.19 -13.06 7.39
N THR A 408 20.73 -14.21 7.02
CA THR A 408 20.70 -14.66 5.62
C THR A 408 19.44 -15.49 5.40
N VAL A 409 18.56 -15.01 4.53
CA VAL A 409 17.20 -15.54 4.26
C VAL A 409 17.19 -16.17 2.87
N THR A 410 16.82 -17.45 2.77
CA THR A 410 16.76 -18.20 1.50
C THR A 410 15.31 -18.42 1.08
N VAL A 411 14.95 -17.82 -0.05
CA VAL A 411 13.61 -17.90 -0.65
C VAL A 411 13.38 -19.31 -1.21
N PRO A 412 12.21 -19.94 -0.99
CA PRO A 412 11.89 -21.24 -1.60
C PRO A 412 11.94 -21.19 -3.14
N PRO A 413 12.42 -22.25 -3.83
CA PRO A 413 12.45 -22.30 -5.31
C PRO A 413 11.08 -22.19 -6.00
N ASN A 414 9.99 -22.44 -5.26
CA ASN A 414 8.61 -22.38 -5.72
C ASN A 414 7.82 -21.21 -5.11
N ALA A 415 8.51 -20.19 -4.57
CA ALA A 415 7.87 -18.94 -4.17
C ALA A 415 7.39 -18.19 -5.43
N PRO A 416 6.14 -17.69 -5.46
CA PRO A 416 5.67 -16.83 -6.55
C PRO A 416 6.53 -15.56 -6.73
N ALA A 417 6.45 -14.97 -7.93
CA ALA A 417 7.00 -13.65 -8.18
C ALA A 417 6.05 -12.58 -7.62
N ASP A 418 6.44 -11.88 -6.58
CA ASP A 418 5.59 -10.82 -6.01
C ASP A 418 6.37 -9.80 -5.19
N ARG A 419 5.67 -8.76 -4.75
CA ARG A 419 6.15 -7.89 -3.65
C ARG A 419 5.63 -8.43 -2.31
N TYR A 420 6.51 -8.47 -1.32
CA TYR A 420 6.24 -9.01 0.01
C TYR A 420 6.69 -8.04 1.10
N ASP A 421 5.91 -8.01 2.18
CA ASP A 421 6.35 -7.54 3.49
C ASP A 421 7.30 -8.57 4.09
N LEU A 422 8.42 -8.11 4.64
CA LEU A 422 9.32 -8.93 5.43
C LEU A 422 8.90 -8.86 6.90
N VAL A 423 8.48 -9.99 7.47
CA VAL A 423 8.08 -10.08 8.87
C VAL A 423 9.06 -10.98 9.63
N LEU A 424 9.72 -10.40 10.62
CA LEU A 424 10.55 -11.13 11.59
C LEU A 424 9.74 -11.38 12.85
N ARG A 425 9.50 -12.65 13.22
CA ARG A 425 8.92 -12.96 14.53
C ARG A 425 10.02 -13.33 15.51
N THR A 426 10.06 -12.61 16.61
CA THR A 426 11.18 -12.64 17.56
C THR A 426 10.71 -12.98 18.98
N SER A 427 11.66 -13.20 19.90
CA SER A 427 11.37 -13.41 21.33
C SER A 427 10.78 -12.20 22.05
N LEU A 428 10.77 -11.01 21.43
CA LEU A 428 10.25 -9.76 22.02
C LEU A 428 9.05 -9.17 21.24
N GLY A 429 8.62 -9.80 20.15
CA GLY A 429 7.50 -9.34 19.32
C GLY A 429 7.71 -9.66 17.84
N SER A 430 6.79 -9.20 16.98
CA SER A 430 6.97 -9.24 15.52
C SER A 430 7.38 -7.86 15.00
N VAL A 431 8.27 -7.83 14.01
CA VAL A 431 8.73 -6.61 13.32
C VAL A 431 8.38 -6.77 11.85
N ALA A 432 7.80 -5.75 11.23
CA ALA A 432 7.44 -5.74 9.82
C ALA A 432 8.21 -4.67 9.05
N SER A 433 8.63 -5.01 7.83
CA SER A 433 9.19 -4.10 6.84
C SER A 433 8.33 -4.22 5.59
N TYR A 434 7.47 -3.23 5.37
CA TYR A 434 6.42 -3.27 4.35
C TYR A 434 7.00 -3.07 2.94
N GLY A 435 6.51 -3.85 1.98
CA GLY A 435 7.01 -3.80 0.60
C GLY A 435 8.53 -4.01 0.50
N ALA A 436 9.14 -4.80 1.38
CA ALA A 436 10.60 -4.84 1.51
C ALA A 436 11.30 -5.85 0.59
N VAL A 437 10.60 -6.88 0.10
CA VAL A 437 11.21 -7.96 -0.68
C VAL A 437 10.45 -8.17 -2.00
N LYS A 438 11.13 -7.94 -3.12
CA LYS A 438 10.67 -8.31 -4.47
C LYS A 438 11.24 -9.70 -4.79
N VAL A 439 10.39 -10.72 -4.79
CA VAL A 439 10.75 -12.04 -5.32
C VAL A 439 10.50 -12.03 -6.82
N VAL A 440 11.42 -12.61 -7.59
CA VAL A 440 11.26 -12.87 -9.02
C VAL A 440 11.46 -14.35 -9.34
N THR A 441 10.65 -14.89 -10.24
CA THR A 441 10.86 -16.23 -10.83
C THR A 441 12.09 -16.23 -11.73
N ASP A 442 12.24 -15.19 -12.56
CA ASP A 442 13.43 -14.87 -13.37
C ASP A 442 13.56 -13.35 -13.61
N TYR A 443 14.69 -12.89 -14.15
CA TYR A 443 14.84 -11.48 -14.56
C TYR A 443 14.29 -11.29 -15.99
N LYS A 444 13.40 -10.33 -16.23
CA LYS A 444 12.87 -10.07 -17.58
C LYS A 444 13.97 -9.62 -18.57
N ASP A 445 13.85 -9.98 -19.84
CA ASP A 445 14.78 -9.57 -20.91
C ASP A 445 14.57 -8.11 -21.35
N SER A 446 13.35 -7.59 -21.27
CA SER A 446 13.03 -6.16 -21.29
C SER A 446 12.28 -5.79 -20.02
N TYR A 447 12.59 -4.64 -19.41
CA TYR A 447 11.89 -4.17 -18.21
C TYR A 447 11.84 -2.65 -18.11
N TYR A 448 10.76 -2.13 -17.53
CA TYR A 448 10.64 -0.70 -17.26
C TYR A 448 11.31 -0.29 -15.94
N ILE A 449 11.98 0.86 -15.99
CA ILE A 449 12.38 1.66 -14.83
C ILE A 449 11.52 2.92 -14.85
N MET A 450 10.89 3.22 -13.72
CA MET A 450 10.19 4.48 -13.49
C MET A 450 11.00 5.37 -12.54
N HIS A 451 11.03 6.67 -12.79
CA HIS A 451 11.77 7.64 -11.98
C HIS A 451 10.87 8.81 -11.54
N MET A 452 10.83 9.02 -10.23
CA MET A 452 10.02 10.01 -9.50
C MET A 452 10.92 10.88 -8.60
N SER A 453 10.44 12.06 -8.19
CA SER A 453 11.18 12.97 -7.30
C SER A 453 10.30 14.13 -6.80
N ASP A 454 10.82 14.86 -5.80
CA ASP A 454 10.36 16.19 -5.39
C ASP A 454 8.84 16.16 -5.03
N GLY A 455 8.50 15.31 -4.06
CA GLY A 455 7.16 15.15 -3.48
C GLY A 455 6.67 16.38 -2.72
N HIS A 456 7.54 16.99 -1.91
CA HIS A 456 7.30 18.16 -1.07
C HIS A 456 5.93 18.22 -0.38
N LEU A 457 5.56 17.12 0.28
CA LEU A 457 4.60 17.19 1.38
C LEU A 457 5.06 18.26 2.39
N TYR A 458 4.10 18.90 3.05
CA TYR A 458 4.34 19.97 4.02
C TYR A 458 5.13 21.23 3.57
N GLN A 459 5.38 21.46 2.28
CA GLN A 459 6.06 22.69 1.85
C GLN A 459 5.09 23.89 1.69
N TYR A 460 5.24 24.91 2.54
CA TYR A 460 4.42 26.15 2.51
C TYR A 460 2.91 25.90 2.52
N ASN A 461 2.22 26.08 1.38
CA ASN A 461 0.78 25.86 1.20
C ASN A 461 0.47 24.59 0.37
N HIS A 462 1.49 23.78 0.05
CA HIS A 462 1.35 22.61 -0.84
C HIS A 462 0.92 21.33 -0.11
N ASP A 463 0.85 21.33 1.22
CA ASP A 463 0.37 20.16 1.95
C ASP A 463 -1.10 19.89 1.66
N THR A 464 -1.32 18.89 0.81
CA THR A 464 -2.64 18.56 0.29
C THR A 464 -2.71 17.05 0.06
N ASP A 465 -3.90 16.48 0.20
CA ASP A 465 -4.13 15.07 -0.10
C ASP A 465 -4.04 14.79 -1.62
N VAL A 466 -4.06 15.85 -2.43
CA VAL A 466 -3.83 15.81 -3.88
C VAL A 466 -2.44 15.27 -4.21
N LEU A 467 -1.38 15.64 -3.46
CA LEU A 467 -0.03 15.13 -3.73
C LEU A 467 0.12 13.64 -3.41
N LEU A 468 -0.50 13.17 -2.32
CA LEU A 468 -0.62 11.74 -2.01
C LEU A 468 -1.42 11.00 -3.10
N ALA A 469 -2.49 11.60 -3.61
CA ALA A 469 -3.27 11.04 -4.71
C ALA A 469 -2.51 11.02 -6.05
N ARG A 470 -1.63 12.00 -6.33
CA ARG A 470 -0.76 11.98 -7.52
C ARG A 470 0.15 10.77 -7.48
N LYS A 471 0.95 10.63 -6.42
CA LYS A 471 1.82 9.47 -6.23
C LYS A 471 1.03 8.16 -6.24
N SER A 472 -0.16 8.09 -5.64
CA SER A 472 -1.04 6.90 -5.74
C SER A 472 -1.32 6.50 -7.19
N ALA A 473 -1.73 7.45 -8.05
CA ALA A 473 -2.00 7.16 -9.46
C ALA A 473 -0.72 6.80 -10.25
N MET A 474 0.44 7.32 -9.84
CA MET A 474 1.75 6.94 -10.41
C MET A 474 2.12 5.50 -10.06
N ILE A 475 1.81 5.05 -8.83
CA ILE A 475 1.93 3.65 -8.40
C ILE A 475 0.93 2.74 -9.15
N ASP A 476 -0.30 3.20 -9.40
CA ASP A 476 -1.25 2.48 -10.26
C ASP A 476 -0.72 2.27 -11.68
N ILE A 477 -0.17 3.32 -12.32
CA ILE A 477 0.46 3.19 -13.64
C ILE A 477 1.69 2.28 -13.59
N ALA A 478 2.56 2.40 -12.57
CA ALA A 478 3.73 1.53 -12.40
C ALA A 478 3.37 0.05 -12.28
N ASN A 479 2.24 -0.25 -11.62
CA ASN A 479 1.72 -1.60 -11.44
C ASN A 479 1.14 -2.17 -12.74
N ILE A 480 0.44 -1.37 -13.55
CA ILE A 480 -0.11 -1.80 -14.85
C ILE A 480 1.02 -2.00 -15.88
N ILE A 481 2.02 -1.10 -15.91
CA ILE A 481 3.22 -1.22 -16.76
C ILE A 481 4.14 -2.39 -16.30
N ASP A 482 3.92 -2.93 -15.10
CA ASP A 482 4.82 -3.85 -14.37
C ASP A 482 6.29 -3.41 -14.44
N ALA A 483 6.50 -2.15 -14.06
CA ALA A 483 7.84 -1.65 -13.79
C ALA A 483 8.56 -2.60 -12.83
N GLN A 484 9.83 -2.89 -13.09
CA GLN A 484 10.60 -3.78 -12.21
C GLN A 484 11.35 -2.99 -11.12
N ILE A 485 11.61 -1.71 -11.39
CA ILE A 485 12.33 -0.79 -10.51
C ILE A 485 11.62 0.58 -10.53
N ILE A 486 11.42 1.17 -9.35
CA ILE A 486 11.17 2.60 -9.18
C ILE A 486 12.40 3.20 -8.48
N ILE A 487 12.99 4.23 -9.09
CA ILE A 487 13.98 5.09 -8.44
C ILE A 487 13.28 6.38 -8.03
N GLU A 488 13.40 6.76 -6.76
CA GLU A 488 12.91 8.04 -6.25
C GLU A 488 14.09 8.89 -5.80
N THR A 489 14.26 10.07 -6.41
CA THR A 489 15.37 10.98 -6.11
C THR A 489 15.07 11.98 -5.00
N GLY A 490 14.30 11.56 -3.99
CA GLY A 490 14.12 12.26 -2.72
C GLY A 490 13.25 13.51 -2.77
N ASP A 491 13.36 14.31 -1.70
CA ASP A 491 12.58 15.52 -1.42
C ASP A 491 11.08 15.24 -1.27
N ASN A 492 10.75 14.20 -0.51
CA ASN A 492 9.37 13.78 -0.29
C ASN A 492 8.61 14.70 0.68
N MET A 493 9.29 15.30 1.67
CA MET A 493 8.67 16.25 2.59
C MET A 493 9.60 17.38 3.04
N TYR A 494 9.03 18.58 3.25
CA TYR A 494 9.69 19.71 3.89
C TYR A 494 9.50 19.63 5.42
N ASN A 495 10.61 19.55 6.17
CA ASN A 495 10.63 19.65 7.64
C ASN A 495 9.80 18.55 8.34
N VAL A 496 10.18 17.30 8.08
CA VAL A 496 9.48 16.06 8.45
C VAL A 496 9.06 16.02 9.92
N ARG A 497 9.87 16.60 10.81
CA ARG A 497 9.64 16.68 12.27
C ARG A 497 8.25 17.17 12.65
N ASN A 498 7.64 18.05 11.86
CA ASN A 498 6.34 18.64 12.17
C ASN A 498 5.15 17.75 11.81
N HIS A 499 5.30 16.89 10.79
CA HIS A 499 4.21 16.11 10.18
C HIS A 499 4.61 14.67 9.82
N PRO A 500 5.24 13.90 10.73
CA PRO A 500 5.78 12.57 10.44
C PRO A 500 4.75 11.59 9.85
N GLU A 501 3.46 11.75 10.16
CA GLU A 501 2.37 10.95 9.59
C GLU A 501 2.26 11.06 8.06
N ARG A 502 2.64 12.20 7.47
CA ARG A 502 2.54 12.41 6.02
C ARG A 502 3.52 11.54 5.24
N GLU A 503 4.70 11.25 5.80
CA GLU A 503 5.67 10.31 5.22
C GLU A 503 5.29 8.85 5.45
N VAL A 504 4.62 8.56 6.56
CA VAL A 504 3.94 7.26 6.74
C VAL A 504 2.89 7.06 5.64
N TYR A 505 2.13 8.09 5.28
CA TYR A 505 1.17 8.04 4.16
C TYR A 505 1.83 8.07 2.77
N TYR A 506 3.03 8.64 2.64
CA TYR A 506 3.79 8.55 1.41
C TYR A 506 4.28 7.11 1.18
N PHE A 507 4.87 6.48 2.20
CA PHE A 507 5.40 5.12 2.06
C PHE A 507 4.34 4.00 2.11
N LEU A 508 3.39 4.05 3.06
CA LEU A 508 2.38 3.00 3.28
C LEU A 508 0.99 3.30 2.69
N GLY A 509 0.75 4.51 2.21
CA GLY A 509 -0.59 4.92 1.78
C GLY A 509 -1.48 5.34 2.95
N ASN A 510 -2.75 5.61 2.64
CA ASN A 510 -3.74 6.10 3.60
C ASN A 510 -5.16 5.70 3.17
N ASP A 511 -5.74 4.72 3.87
CA ASP A 511 -7.09 4.18 3.63
C ASP A 511 -8.22 5.21 3.80
N ALA A 512 -8.00 6.27 4.59
CA ALA A 512 -8.98 7.34 4.77
C ALA A 512 -9.01 8.31 3.58
N LEU A 513 -7.94 8.36 2.79
CA LEU A 513 -7.82 9.13 1.56
C LEU A 513 -8.00 8.26 0.30
N GLY A 514 -7.92 6.93 0.44
CA GLY A 514 -7.94 5.98 -0.67
C GLY A 514 -6.64 5.97 -1.50
N THR A 515 -5.52 6.44 -0.92
CA THR A 515 -4.25 6.64 -1.64
C THR A 515 -3.24 5.54 -1.31
N LYS A 516 -2.64 4.93 -2.33
CA LYS A 516 -1.59 3.90 -2.21
C LYS A 516 -0.23 4.46 -1.84
N GLY A 517 0.58 3.65 -1.16
CA GLY A 517 1.97 3.91 -0.77
C GLY A 517 3.00 3.49 -1.82
N MET A 518 4.27 3.81 -1.57
CA MET A 518 5.40 3.21 -2.27
C MET A 518 5.51 1.68 -2.02
N ALA A 519 5.02 1.22 -0.86
CA ALA A 519 4.93 -0.20 -0.52
C ALA A 519 3.95 -1.00 -1.41
N ASP A 520 2.93 -0.35 -1.97
CA ASP A 520 1.94 -0.96 -2.88
C ASP A 520 2.46 -1.15 -4.32
N ALA A 521 3.73 -0.81 -4.59
CA ALA A 521 4.36 -1.04 -5.89
C ALA A 521 4.72 -2.52 -6.09
N SER A 522 4.36 -3.09 -7.25
CA SER A 522 4.95 -4.33 -7.74
C SER A 522 6.45 -4.15 -8.06
N ALA A 523 6.87 -2.93 -8.39
CA ALA A 523 8.20 -2.51 -8.78
C ALA A 523 9.12 -2.28 -7.57
N ALA A 524 10.32 -2.85 -7.56
CA ALA A 524 11.26 -2.68 -6.44
C ALA A 524 11.63 -1.21 -6.27
N THR A 525 11.39 -0.65 -5.07
CA THR A 525 11.55 0.78 -4.78
C THR A 525 12.90 1.08 -4.15
N PHE A 526 13.54 2.16 -4.60
CA PHE A 526 14.80 2.67 -4.07
C PHE A 526 14.75 4.20 -3.97
N LEU A 527 14.99 4.76 -2.79
CA LEU A 527 14.95 6.18 -2.47
C LEU A 527 16.36 6.66 -2.11
N VAL A 528 16.76 7.82 -2.62
CA VAL A 528 17.96 8.57 -2.15
C VAL A 528 17.56 9.87 -1.48
N PRO A 529 18.30 10.37 -0.48
CA PRO A 529 17.94 11.61 0.21
C PRO A 529 18.03 12.83 -0.70
N GLY A 530 17.02 13.68 -0.62
CA GLY A 530 17.09 15.07 -1.05
C GLY A 530 17.53 16.03 0.07
N ASP A 531 17.73 17.31 -0.25
CA ASP A 531 18.16 18.30 0.74
C ASP A 531 17.03 18.85 1.63
N HIS A 532 15.78 18.53 1.31
CA HIS A 532 14.63 18.69 2.19
C HIS A 532 14.29 17.44 3.03
N ASP A 533 14.81 16.24 2.72
CA ASP A 533 14.67 15.03 3.57
C ASP A 533 15.55 15.07 4.84
N ALA A 534 15.77 16.27 5.38
CA ALA A 534 16.71 16.65 6.42
C ALA A 534 15.99 17.06 7.72
N LEU A 535 16.69 16.95 8.87
CA LEU A 535 16.10 17.12 10.22
C LEU A 535 15.39 18.47 10.40
N ILE A 536 15.94 19.55 9.82
CA ILE A 536 15.39 20.91 9.80
C ILE A 536 15.56 21.54 8.41
N ALA A 537 14.98 20.87 7.41
CA ALA A 537 14.94 21.23 5.99
C ALA A 537 14.80 22.74 5.71
N ASN A 538 15.92 23.38 5.33
CA ASN A 538 16.01 24.80 4.98
C ASN A 538 15.50 25.83 6.03
N ASP A 539 15.32 25.41 7.29
CA ASP A 539 15.20 26.29 8.45
C ASP A 539 16.58 26.86 8.85
N TRP A 540 16.61 27.92 9.67
CA TRP A 540 17.85 28.58 10.11
C TRP A 540 17.96 28.65 11.64
N PRO A 541 19.07 28.15 12.24
CA PRO A 541 20.22 27.50 11.60
C PRO A 541 19.87 26.14 10.98
N GLN A 542 20.50 25.81 9.85
CA GLN A 542 20.42 24.47 9.24
C GLN A 542 21.14 23.42 10.11
N ALA A 543 20.70 22.17 10.05
CA ALA A 543 21.35 21.03 10.70
C ALA A 543 22.71 20.69 10.07
N THR A 544 23.56 20.02 10.83
CA THR A 544 24.78 19.41 10.33
C THR A 544 24.50 18.18 9.47
N GLU A 545 25.45 17.80 8.61
CA GLU A 545 25.37 16.59 7.79
C GLU A 545 25.15 15.33 8.65
N GLN A 546 25.77 15.30 9.85
CA GLN A 546 25.58 14.29 10.89
C GLN A 546 24.11 14.17 11.31
N GLU A 547 23.49 15.26 11.76
CA GLU A 547 22.11 15.28 12.23
C GLU A 547 21.10 14.88 11.13
N ASN A 548 21.41 15.16 9.87
CA ASN A 548 20.60 14.72 8.73
C ASN A 548 20.80 13.22 8.42
N ALA A 549 22.05 12.73 8.47
CA ALA A 549 22.37 11.32 8.31
C ALA A 549 21.71 10.46 9.39
N ASP A 550 21.81 10.87 10.66
CA ASP A 550 21.13 10.25 11.80
C ASP A 550 19.62 10.21 11.57
N PHE A 551 19.01 11.36 11.30
CA PHE A 551 17.57 11.50 11.06
C PHE A 551 17.05 10.62 9.92
N PHE A 552 17.70 10.63 8.75
CA PHE A 552 17.27 9.86 7.59
C PHE A 552 17.47 8.35 7.79
N ASN A 553 18.59 7.93 8.39
CA ASN A 553 18.79 6.53 8.77
C ASN A 553 17.70 6.07 9.76
N ASP A 554 17.23 6.97 10.62
CA ASP A 554 16.17 6.67 11.56
C ASP A 554 14.77 6.60 10.93
N TYR A 555 14.47 7.45 9.94
CA TYR A 555 13.14 7.53 9.33
C TYR A 555 12.95 6.75 8.02
N TRP A 556 13.99 6.65 7.18
CA TRP A 556 13.96 6.06 5.84
C TRP A 556 14.89 4.85 5.69
N GLY A 557 16.01 4.82 6.42
CA GLY A 557 17.03 3.77 6.34
C GLY A 557 18.22 4.18 5.49
N LEU A 558 18.73 3.25 4.66
CA LEU A 558 19.97 3.46 3.92
C LEU A 558 19.89 4.66 2.96
N GLN A 559 20.75 5.65 3.18
CA GLN A 559 20.90 6.84 2.31
C GLN A 559 21.46 6.54 0.91
N SER A 560 21.94 5.32 0.68
CA SER A 560 22.51 4.88 -0.60
C SER A 560 22.27 3.38 -0.76
N SER A 561 22.26 2.91 -2.01
CA SER A 561 22.08 1.49 -2.31
C SER A 561 22.91 1.05 -3.51
N CYS A 562 23.24 -0.24 -3.54
CA CYS A 562 24.02 -0.86 -4.61
C CYS A 562 23.45 -2.24 -4.90
N PHE A 563 22.73 -2.38 -6.02
CA PHE A 563 21.94 -3.57 -6.33
C PHE A 563 21.99 -3.92 -7.82
N LYS A 564 21.44 -5.10 -8.16
CA LYS A 564 21.42 -5.64 -9.52
C LYS A 564 20.06 -6.22 -9.88
N TYR A 565 19.68 -6.06 -11.14
CA TYR A 565 18.58 -6.77 -11.79
C TYR A 565 19.12 -7.29 -13.13
N GLY A 566 19.20 -8.61 -13.29
CA GLY A 566 19.89 -9.23 -14.43
C GLY A 566 21.33 -8.71 -14.61
N ASN A 567 21.61 -8.14 -15.77
CA ASN A 567 22.90 -7.54 -16.12
C ASN A 567 23.01 -6.05 -15.74
N GLY A 568 21.90 -5.41 -15.33
CA GLY A 568 21.88 -4.05 -14.82
C GLY A 568 22.56 -3.91 -13.45
N ARG A 569 23.24 -2.78 -13.22
CA ARG A 569 23.94 -2.41 -11.99
C ARG A 569 23.50 -1.01 -11.58
N PHE A 570 22.99 -0.89 -10.36
CA PHE A 570 22.30 0.30 -9.89
C PHE A 570 23.01 0.82 -8.66
N MET A 571 23.38 2.10 -8.69
CA MET A 571 24.10 2.81 -7.63
C MET A 571 23.40 4.15 -7.30
N PRO A 572 22.22 4.16 -6.66
CA PRO A 572 21.66 5.37 -6.06
C PRO A 572 22.49 5.81 -4.84
N LEU A 573 22.94 7.07 -4.80
CA LEU A 573 23.86 7.63 -3.80
C LEU A 573 23.35 8.94 -3.19
N ASN A 574 23.74 9.23 -1.94
CA ASN A 574 23.48 10.53 -1.31
C ASN A 574 24.41 11.61 -1.88
N ASN A 575 23.83 12.65 -2.50
CA ASN A 575 24.53 13.85 -2.94
C ASN A 575 23.99 15.15 -2.27
N ALA A 576 22.94 15.05 -1.45
CA ALA A 576 22.24 16.19 -0.87
C ALA A 576 23.14 16.95 0.12
N TRP A 577 23.55 16.25 1.19
CA TRP A 577 24.33 16.79 2.30
C TRP A 577 25.84 16.61 2.09
N ALA A 578 26.31 16.69 0.85
CA ALA A 578 27.69 16.35 0.48
C ALA A 578 28.52 17.52 -0.08
N VAL A 579 27.89 18.66 -0.43
CA VAL A 579 28.53 19.67 -1.30
C VAL A 579 28.19 21.11 -0.92
N SER A 580 29.22 21.87 -0.58
CA SER A 580 29.26 23.33 -0.64
C SER A 580 30.66 23.79 -1.07
N THR A 581 30.80 25.05 -1.49
CA THR A 581 32.01 25.59 -2.16
C THR A 581 33.28 25.71 -1.30
N SER A 582 33.41 24.95 -0.20
CA SER A 582 34.53 25.06 0.75
C SER A 582 34.95 23.79 1.50
N SER A 583 34.26 22.65 1.36
CA SER A 583 34.58 21.38 2.05
C SER A 583 35.13 20.30 1.10
N ALA A 584 35.64 19.20 1.67
CA ALA A 584 35.91 17.99 0.92
C ALA A 584 34.60 17.21 0.66
N LYS A 585 34.61 16.25 -0.27
CA LYS A 585 33.50 15.33 -0.54
C LYS A 585 33.18 14.47 0.71
N ASN A 586 32.38 14.99 1.65
CA ASN A 586 32.18 14.36 2.97
C ASN A 586 31.54 12.97 2.89
N HIS A 587 30.71 12.74 1.87
CA HIS A 587 30.06 11.46 1.57
C HIS A 587 30.87 10.52 0.63
N GLN A 588 32.14 10.83 0.32
CA GLN A 588 32.98 10.04 -0.60
C GLN A 588 33.06 8.55 -0.23
N TYR A 589 32.95 8.19 1.05
CA TYR A 589 32.95 6.79 1.49
C TYR A 589 31.80 5.97 0.90
N GLN A 590 30.65 6.58 0.54
CA GLN A 590 29.55 5.89 -0.14
C GLN A 590 29.90 5.57 -1.60
N ILE A 591 30.57 6.50 -2.28
CA ILE A 591 31.09 6.33 -3.65
C ILE A 591 32.19 5.25 -3.68
N ASP A 592 33.14 5.32 -2.75
CA ASP A 592 34.21 4.33 -2.60
C ASP A 592 33.63 2.92 -2.34
N GLN A 593 32.55 2.83 -1.55
CA GLN A 593 31.81 1.58 -1.32
C GLN A 593 31.06 1.10 -2.56
N ALA A 594 30.41 1.98 -3.32
CA ALA A 594 29.73 1.63 -4.58
C ALA A 594 30.72 1.11 -5.63
N VAL A 595 31.87 1.77 -5.79
CA VAL A 595 32.97 1.34 -6.66
C VAL A 595 33.56 0.00 -6.18
N ALA A 596 33.75 -0.18 -4.87
CA ALA A 596 34.21 -1.46 -4.32
C ALA A 596 33.18 -2.60 -4.50
N TRP A 597 31.88 -2.29 -4.40
CA TRP A 597 30.79 -3.23 -4.70
C TRP A 597 30.78 -3.61 -6.19
N LEU A 598 30.94 -2.64 -7.09
CA LEU A 598 30.94 -2.84 -8.54
C LEU A 598 32.11 -3.71 -9.01
N ASN A 599 33.29 -3.53 -8.40
CA ASN A 599 34.46 -4.39 -8.59
C ASN A 599 34.32 -5.78 -7.93
N GLY A 600 33.28 -5.99 -7.09
CA GLY A 600 33.03 -7.21 -6.33
C GLY A 600 31.69 -7.87 -6.69
N GLN A 601 30.69 -7.71 -5.82
CA GLN A 601 29.37 -8.36 -5.94
C GLN A 601 28.52 -7.84 -7.11
N GLY A 602 28.79 -6.61 -7.56
CA GLY A 602 28.22 -5.97 -8.74
C GLY A 602 29.01 -6.18 -10.04
N SER A 603 30.01 -7.05 -10.06
CA SER A 603 30.81 -7.29 -11.26
C SER A 603 30.00 -7.93 -12.41
N GLY A 604 30.53 -7.81 -13.64
CA GLY A 604 29.96 -8.47 -14.83
C GLY A 604 28.58 -7.96 -15.27
N GLY A 605 28.28 -6.68 -15.06
CA GLY A 605 27.11 -6.03 -15.67
C GLY A 605 27.40 -5.46 -17.06
N ASN A 606 26.36 -5.03 -17.76
CA ASN A 606 26.43 -4.36 -19.08
C ASN A 606 25.59 -3.08 -19.18
N PHE A 607 24.84 -2.72 -18.13
CA PHE A 607 24.05 -1.49 -18.02
C PHE A 607 24.26 -0.91 -16.62
N PHE A 608 24.63 0.36 -16.52
CA PHE A 608 25.09 1.01 -15.30
C PHE A 608 24.29 2.29 -15.02
N LEU A 609 23.49 2.29 -13.96
CA LEU A 609 22.63 3.39 -13.56
C LEU A 609 23.13 4.02 -12.25
N THR A 610 23.21 5.34 -12.21
CA THR A 610 23.42 6.13 -10.98
C THR A 610 22.30 7.13 -10.76
N ALA A 611 22.02 7.47 -9.51
CA ALA A 611 20.96 8.41 -9.12
C ALA A 611 21.36 9.20 -7.87
N GLY A 612 20.94 10.45 -7.79
CA GLY A 612 21.06 11.34 -6.64
C GLY A 612 19.96 12.40 -6.70
N HIS A 613 19.81 13.23 -5.67
CA HIS A 613 18.84 14.33 -5.70
C HIS A 613 19.40 15.57 -6.44
N CYS A 614 20.32 16.30 -5.80
CA CYS A 614 20.78 17.61 -6.28
C CYS A 614 21.47 17.56 -7.66
N TYR A 615 20.79 17.99 -8.72
CA TYR A 615 21.30 17.96 -10.09
C TYR A 615 22.63 18.71 -10.25
N ASP A 616 22.72 19.95 -9.73
CA ASP A 616 23.90 20.83 -9.93
C ASP A 616 25.21 20.18 -9.47
N LYS A 617 25.12 19.22 -8.55
CA LYS A 617 26.25 18.57 -7.86
C LYS A 617 26.57 17.17 -8.42
N MET A 618 25.74 16.59 -9.28
CA MET A 618 25.93 15.21 -9.76
C MET A 618 27.23 15.03 -10.56
N HIS A 619 27.60 16.02 -11.38
CA HIS A 619 28.84 16.04 -12.16
C HIS A 619 30.09 15.77 -11.30
N GLU A 620 30.16 16.32 -10.08
CA GLU A 620 31.28 16.14 -9.14
C GLU A 620 31.51 14.66 -8.76
N PHE A 621 30.53 13.78 -8.98
CA PHE A 621 30.58 12.37 -8.62
C PHE A 621 30.61 11.43 -9.82
N VAL A 622 29.96 11.79 -10.93
CA VAL A 622 29.91 10.94 -12.13
C VAL A 622 31.14 11.07 -13.03
N ASP A 623 31.73 12.26 -13.19
CA ASP A 623 32.87 12.48 -14.09
C ASP A 623 34.13 11.69 -13.71
N ASP A 624 34.31 11.39 -12.42
CA ASP A 624 35.38 10.53 -11.90
C ASP A 624 35.19 9.03 -12.25
N HIS A 625 34.02 8.61 -12.78
CA HIS A 625 33.60 7.21 -12.86
C HIS A 625 32.96 6.81 -14.20
N SER A 626 33.54 5.81 -14.87
CA SER A 626 33.03 5.23 -16.13
C SER A 626 33.14 3.70 -16.09
N PRO A 627 32.18 2.92 -16.65
CA PRO A 627 31.02 3.35 -17.43
C PRO A 627 29.78 3.68 -16.59
N LEU A 628 28.98 4.62 -17.11
CA LEU A 628 27.61 4.92 -16.73
C LEU A 628 26.79 5.03 -18.02
N ASP A 629 25.56 4.52 -18.00
CA ASP A 629 24.65 4.54 -19.16
C ASP A 629 23.41 5.41 -18.89
N LEU A 630 22.99 5.54 -17.63
CA LEU A 630 21.84 6.35 -17.23
C LEU A 630 22.10 7.06 -15.89
N VAL A 631 21.97 8.39 -15.89
CA VAL A 631 22.09 9.26 -14.70
C VAL A 631 20.72 9.88 -14.41
N LEU A 632 20.23 9.76 -13.17
CA LEU A 632 18.94 10.30 -12.72
C LEU A 632 19.11 11.39 -11.65
N ALA A 633 18.29 12.45 -11.69
CA ALA A 633 18.32 13.55 -10.71
C ALA A 633 16.95 14.18 -10.37
N GLY A 634 16.90 14.99 -9.32
CA GLY A 634 15.76 15.79 -8.85
C GLY A 634 16.11 17.29 -8.72
N ASP A 635 15.70 17.93 -7.62
CA ASP A 635 16.05 19.29 -7.12
C ASP A 635 15.52 20.47 -7.95
N LYS A 636 15.41 20.31 -9.26
CA LYS A 636 15.05 21.43 -10.14
C LYS A 636 13.56 21.66 -10.30
N HIS A 637 12.69 20.70 -9.93
CA HIS A 637 11.22 20.69 -10.09
C HIS A 637 10.68 20.90 -11.53
N HIS A 638 11.07 22.01 -12.17
CA HIS A 638 10.64 22.51 -13.46
C HIS A 638 11.85 22.69 -14.38
N VAL A 639 12.11 21.70 -15.23
CA VAL A 639 13.15 21.82 -16.26
C VAL A 639 12.52 21.82 -17.65
N GLY A 640 12.66 22.98 -18.31
CA GLY A 640 11.95 23.43 -19.53
C GLY A 640 11.28 22.37 -20.40
N THR A 641 11.91 22.01 -21.52
CA THR A 641 11.41 21.02 -22.49
C THR A 641 12.54 20.16 -23.08
N SER A 642 13.64 19.99 -22.33
CA SER A 642 14.93 19.55 -22.87
C SER A 642 15.64 18.56 -21.96
N ASN A 643 14.92 17.50 -21.58
CA ASN A 643 15.46 16.36 -20.86
C ASN A 643 16.07 15.37 -21.89
N PRO A 644 17.21 14.70 -21.64
CA PRO A 644 18.11 14.87 -20.50
C PRO A 644 18.90 16.18 -20.55
N TYR A 645 19.37 16.62 -19.39
CA TYR A 645 20.04 17.89 -19.17
C TYR A 645 21.58 17.74 -19.11
N PRO A 646 22.35 18.53 -19.87
CA PRO A 646 23.80 18.60 -19.75
C PRO A 646 24.21 19.56 -18.63
N PHE A 647 25.22 19.19 -17.85
CA PHE A 647 25.70 19.97 -16.71
C PHE A 647 26.37 21.29 -17.15
N ASP A 648 26.18 22.36 -16.36
CA ASP A 648 26.65 23.72 -16.66
C ASP A 648 28.17 23.91 -16.55
N ASP A 649 28.91 22.93 -16.01
CA ASP A 649 30.36 22.97 -15.82
C ASP A 649 31.15 22.56 -17.09
N GLY A 650 30.54 21.74 -17.94
CA GLY A 650 31.16 21.16 -19.13
C GLY A 650 31.47 19.66 -19.06
N SER A 651 30.93 18.93 -18.07
CA SER A 651 30.89 17.46 -18.03
C SER A 651 30.41 16.84 -19.36
N PRO A 652 30.92 15.66 -19.76
CA PRO A 652 30.43 14.94 -20.94
C PRO A 652 29.09 14.21 -20.69
N GLU A 653 28.69 14.04 -19.43
CA GLU A 653 27.50 13.28 -19.04
C GLU A 653 26.22 14.14 -19.08
N VAL A 654 25.06 13.46 -19.08
CA VAL A 654 23.74 14.11 -19.03
C VAL A 654 22.83 13.42 -18.03
N ALA A 655 22.07 14.19 -17.24
CA ALA A 655 21.12 13.66 -16.27
C ALA A 655 19.68 13.77 -16.76
N TYR A 656 18.90 12.70 -16.59
CA TYR A 656 17.46 12.76 -16.70
C TYR A 656 16.87 13.25 -15.38
N ILE A 657 16.30 14.46 -15.40
CA ILE A 657 15.73 15.10 -14.21
C ILE A 657 14.25 14.74 -14.15
N ALA A 658 13.76 14.31 -12.99
CA ALA A 658 12.33 14.12 -12.77
C ALA A 658 11.62 15.47 -12.63
N ARG A 659 10.40 15.57 -13.17
CA ARG A 659 9.52 16.69 -12.85
C ARG A 659 8.85 16.42 -11.50
N SER A 660 8.75 17.46 -10.68
CA SER A 660 8.28 17.33 -9.31
C SER A 660 6.83 16.87 -9.20
N ILE A 661 6.57 15.93 -8.30
CA ILE A 661 5.19 15.55 -7.93
C ILE A 661 4.45 16.75 -7.31
N ARG A 662 5.17 17.68 -6.66
CA ARG A 662 4.62 18.96 -6.15
C ARG A 662 3.94 19.79 -7.23
N ASP A 663 4.58 19.97 -8.38
CA ASP A 663 4.20 20.99 -9.39
C ASP A 663 3.67 20.40 -10.69
N HIS A 664 3.99 19.14 -10.97
CA HIS A 664 3.59 18.40 -12.15
C HIS A 664 2.89 17.10 -11.73
N PHE A 665 2.34 16.39 -12.70
CA PHE A 665 1.74 15.08 -12.49
C PHE A 665 2.29 14.11 -13.53
N GLU A 666 3.60 13.92 -13.49
CA GLU A 666 4.41 13.29 -14.53
C GLU A 666 5.60 12.54 -13.91
N PHE A 667 6.14 11.54 -14.60
CA PHE A 667 7.33 10.78 -14.19
C PHE A 667 8.26 10.55 -15.39
N ASN A 668 9.50 10.12 -15.14
CA ASN A 668 10.38 9.63 -16.20
C ASN A 668 10.19 8.11 -16.39
N LEU A 669 10.12 7.66 -17.64
CA LEU A 669 9.99 6.24 -18.00
C LEU A 669 11.10 5.80 -18.96
N PHE A 670 11.71 4.66 -18.66
CA PHE A 670 12.75 4.02 -19.46
C PHE A 670 12.42 2.54 -19.65
N GLU A 671 12.66 1.99 -20.83
CA GLU A 671 12.63 0.54 -21.09
C GLU A 671 14.07 0.04 -21.28
N VAL A 672 14.51 -0.94 -20.47
CA VAL A 672 15.88 -1.47 -20.49
C VAL A 672 15.90 -2.87 -21.09
N ASN A 673 16.66 -3.04 -22.18
CA ASN A 673 16.99 -4.34 -22.72
C ASN A 673 18.16 -4.95 -21.93
N ASN A 674 17.83 -5.89 -21.05
CA ASN A 674 18.72 -6.57 -20.11
C ASN A 674 19.89 -7.29 -20.80
N THR A 675 19.63 -7.90 -21.96
CA THR A 675 20.64 -8.67 -22.70
C THR A 675 21.59 -7.76 -23.51
N ALA A 676 21.09 -6.67 -24.10
CA ALA A 676 21.89 -5.72 -24.86
C ALA A 676 22.69 -4.73 -23.98
N GLY A 677 22.17 -4.39 -22.78
CA GLY A 677 22.74 -3.37 -21.92
C GLY A 677 22.33 -1.94 -22.30
N THR A 678 21.21 -1.79 -22.99
CA THR A 678 20.76 -0.52 -23.59
C THR A 678 19.36 -0.15 -23.13
N PHE A 679 19.06 1.14 -23.04
CA PHE A 679 17.71 1.64 -22.72
C PHE A 679 17.07 2.43 -23.87
N THR A 680 15.75 2.58 -23.83
CA THR A 680 14.96 3.51 -24.63
C THR A 680 14.07 4.37 -23.73
N THR A 681 13.48 5.42 -24.28
CA THR A 681 12.52 6.30 -23.58
C THR A 681 11.18 6.24 -24.31
N PRO A 682 10.20 5.42 -23.85
CA PRO A 682 8.97 5.13 -24.61
C PRO A 682 8.14 6.37 -24.97
N SER A 683 8.10 7.36 -24.08
CA SER A 683 7.43 8.66 -24.25
C SER A 683 8.12 9.62 -25.24
N GLY A 684 9.18 9.16 -25.92
CA GLY A 684 10.00 9.98 -26.82
C GLY A 684 11.27 10.49 -26.14
N THR A 685 12.00 11.40 -26.79
CA THR A 685 13.37 11.80 -26.41
C THR A 685 13.55 12.28 -24.97
N ASN A 686 12.48 12.72 -24.32
CA ASN A 686 12.53 13.44 -23.05
C ASN A 686 12.25 12.58 -21.81
N SER A 687 11.92 11.29 -21.95
CA SER A 687 11.43 10.35 -20.90
C SER A 687 10.20 10.77 -20.08
N VAL A 688 9.88 12.06 -20.00
CA VAL A 688 8.73 12.60 -19.26
C VAL A 688 7.43 12.02 -19.80
N THR A 689 6.66 11.44 -18.89
CA THR A 689 5.44 10.68 -19.14
C THR A 689 4.36 11.23 -18.21
N SER A 690 3.37 11.91 -18.78
CA SER A 690 2.31 12.53 -17.99
C SER A 690 1.30 11.50 -17.50
N VAL A 691 0.85 11.58 -16.26
CA VAL A 691 -0.15 10.65 -15.69
C VAL A 691 -1.54 10.93 -16.28
N LEU A 692 -1.89 12.19 -16.49
CA LEU A 692 -3.19 12.58 -17.03
C LEU A 692 -3.21 12.62 -18.56
N TYR A 693 -4.23 11.99 -19.13
CA TYR A 693 -4.71 12.27 -20.48
C TYR A 693 -5.48 13.60 -20.51
N SER A 694 -6.28 13.85 -19.48
CA SER A 694 -7.01 15.11 -19.30
C SER A 694 -7.45 15.35 -17.86
N GLY A 695 -7.88 16.56 -17.55
CA GLY A 695 -8.30 16.99 -16.22
C GLY A 695 -7.47 18.15 -15.68
N ASN A 696 -7.71 18.53 -14.43
CA ASN A 696 -6.84 19.43 -13.67
C ASN A 696 -6.01 18.62 -12.66
N GLN A 697 -4.68 18.68 -12.74
CA GLN A 697 -3.77 18.02 -11.79
C GLN A 697 -3.98 18.44 -10.32
N ASP A 698 -4.61 19.59 -10.07
CA ASP A 698 -4.97 20.08 -8.72
C ASP A 698 -6.41 19.72 -8.31
N THR A 699 -7.12 18.86 -9.05
CA THR A 699 -8.52 18.50 -8.76
C THR A 699 -8.81 17.02 -9.12
N PRO A 700 -8.61 16.07 -8.18
CA PRO A 700 -8.73 14.63 -8.43
C PRO A 700 -10.03 14.16 -9.07
N SER A 701 -11.17 14.80 -8.75
CA SER A 701 -12.48 14.50 -9.35
C SER A 701 -12.62 14.87 -10.83
N THR A 702 -11.56 15.36 -11.48
CA THR A 702 -11.52 15.68 -12.92
C THR A 702 -10.52 14.84 -13.70
N TRP A 703 -9.80 13.93 -13.05
CA TRP A 703 -8.72 13.16 -13.66
C TRP A 703 -9.23 12.10 -14.63
N VAL A 704 -8.61 12.03 -15.80
CA VAL A 704 -8.65 10.89 -16.73
C VAL A 704 -7.20 10.47 -16.97
N SER A 705 -6.85 9.24 -16.65
CA SER A 705 -5.46 8.76 -16.70
C SER A 705 -5.04 8.46 -18.15
N ASN A 706 -3.75 8.50 -18.44
CA ASN A 706 -3.21 7.96 -19.69
C ASN A 706 -3.20 6.42 -19.71
N LEU A 707 -3.32 5.77 -18.56
CA LEU A 707 -3.42 4.31 -18.45
C LEU A 707 -4.41 3.92 -17.35
N GLU A 708 -5.41 3.14 -17.70
CA GLU A 708 -6.46 2.65 -16.81
C GLU A 708 -6.61 1.13 -16.96
N LEU A 709 -6.98 0.46 -15.86
CA LEU A 709 -7.26 -0.97 -15.80
C LEU A 709 -8.58 -1.19 -15.04
N ASN A 710 -9.64 -1.50 -15.78
CA ASN A 710 -10.99 -1.71 -15.27
C ASN A 710 -11.32 -3.21 -15.25
N TYR A 711 -12.14 -3.68 -14.32
CA TYR A 711 -12.66 -5.05 -14.32
C TYR A 711 -14.18 -5.04 -14.47
N THR A 712 -14.74 -5.96 -15.27
CA THR A 712 -16.20 -6.07 -15.48
C THR A 712 -16.94 -6.61 -14.26
N LYS A 713 -16.22 -7.26 -13.32
CA LYS A 713 -16.70 -7.75 -12.03
C LYS A 713 -15.65 -7.52 -10.94
N PRO A 714 -16.03 -7.51 -9.65
CA PRO A 714 -15.08 -7.44 -8.54
C PRO A 714 -13.96 -8.48 -8.67
N ASN A 715 -12.72 -8.02 -8.56
CA ASN A 715 -11.52 -8.85 -8.64
C ASN A 715 -11.09 -9.31 -7.24
N ASP A 716 -12.01 -10.00 -6.56
CA ASP A 716 -11.96 -10.35 -5.13
C ASP A 716 -12.11 -11.87 -4.88
N GLY A 717 -11.99 -12.68 -5.94
CA GLY A 717 -12.18 -14.12 -5.91
C GLY A 717 -13.63 -14.60 -5.82
N SER A 718 -14.63 -13.70 -5.84
CA SER A 718 -16.05 -14.09 -5.87
C SER A 718 -16.51 -14.60 -7.25
N ALA A 719 -15.85 -14.16 -8.33
CA ALA A 719 -16.24 -14.44 -9.70
C ALA A 719 -15.40 -15.56 -10.32
N SER A 720 -16.05 -16.59 -10.89
CA SER A 720 -15.38 -17.66 -11.64
C SER A 720 -15.02 -17.31 -13.08
N THR A 721 -15.53 -16.20 -13.62
CA THR A 721 -15.08 -15.57 -14.87
C THR A 721 -15.03 -14.06 -14.66
N ASN A 722 -14.06 -13.36 -15.25
CA ASN A 722 -13.97 -11.89 -15.20
C ASN A 722 -13.37 -11.37 -16.52
N SER A 723 -13.48 -10.07 -16.78
CA SER A 723 -12.79 -9.42 -17.90
C SER A 723 -12.04 -8.21 -17.37
N ALA A 724 -10.80 -8.02 -17.83
CA ALA A 724 -10.03 -6.81 -17.64
C ALA A 724 -10.04 -5.97 -18.92
N GLU A 725 -10.34 -4.68 -18.80
CA GLU A 725 -10.23 -3.70 -19.87
C GLU A 725 -9.07 -2.76 -19.52
N PHE A 726 -8.02 -2.78 -20.33
CA PHE A 726 -6.96 -1.78 -20.31
C PHE A 726 -7.34 -0.64 -21.26
N VAL A 727 -7.13 0.60 -20.85
CA VAL A 727 -7.23 1.76 -21.77
C VAL A 727 -5.89 2.48 -21.78
N ASN A 728 -5.08 2.22 -22.82
CA ASN A 728 -3.82 2.92 -23.04
C ASN A 728 -4.06 4.14 -23.93
N ARG A 729 -3.98 5.34 -23.36
CA ARG A 729 -4.09 6.64 -24.07
C ARG A 729 -2.73 7.28 -24.34
N PHE A 730 -1.63 6.63 -23.98
CA PHE A 730 -0.30 7.07 -24.40
C PHE A 730 -0.14 6.99 -25.93
N SER A 731 0.78 7.80 -26.45
CA SER A 731 1.22 7.79 -27.85
C SER A 731 2.24 6.68 -28.17
N PHE A 732 2.50 5.78 -27.22
CA PHE A 732 3.45 4.68 -27.32
C PHE A 732 2.85 3.37 -26.75
N PRO A 733 3.29 2.19 -27.24
CA PRO A 733 2.85 0.91 -26.72
C PRO A 733 3.53 0.58 -25.37
N ILE A 734 2.90 -0.30 -24.59
CA ILE A 734 3.47 -0.85 -23.35
C ILE A 734 3.64 -2.36 -23.56
N ASN A 735 4.89 -2.82 -23.60
CA ASN A 735 5.23 -4.23 -23.82
C ASN A 735 5.17 -4.97 -22.48
N GLY A 736 4.48 -6.11 -22.41
CA GLY A 736 4.42 -6.94 -21.20
C GLY A 736 3.78 -6.25 -19.98
N ALA A 737 2.77 -5.40 -20.20
CA ALA A 737 1.91 -4.85 -19.16
C ALA A 737 1.21 -5.98 -18.39
N ARG A 738 0.89 -5.79 -17.11
CA ARG A 738 0.40 -6.84 -16.22
C ARG A 738 -1.03 -6.60 -15.73
N VAL A 739 -1.80 -7.67 -15.72
CA VAL A 739 -3.05 -7.79 -14.94
C VAL A 739 -2.94 -8.95 -13.97
N ARG A 740 -3.48 -8.76 -12.76
CA ARG A 740 -3.65 -9.80 -11.75
C ARG A 740 -5.14 -10.14 -11.62
N PHE A 741 -5.50 -11.40 -11.76
CA PHE A 741 -6.83 -11.89 -11.43
C PHE A 741 -6.82 -12.65 -10.10
N VAL A 742 -7.80 -12.32 -9.24
CA VAL A 742 -8.09 -13.02 -7.99
C VAL A 742 -9.32 -13.88 -8.23
N MET A 743 -9.13 -15.20 -8.23
CA MET A 743 -10.12 -16.18 -8.69
C MET A 743 -10.44 -17.23 -7.61
N PRO A 744 -11.58 -17.95 -7.72
CA PRO A 744 -11.87 -19.10 -6.87
C PRO A 744 -10.75 -20.15 -6.88
N LYS A 745 -10.40 -20.65 -5.68
CA LYS A 745 -9.34 -21.64 -5.48
C LYS A 745 -9.75 -23.06 -5.92
N GLY A 746 -8.77 -23.86 -6.34
CA GLY A 746 -8.97 -25.28 -6.71
C GLY A 746 -9.27 -25.55 -8.19
N THR A 747 -9.14 -24.54 -9.05
CA THR A 747 -9.37 -24.62 -10.50
C THR A 747 -8.22 -23.95 -11.26
N THR A 748 -7.80 -24.51 -12.39
CA THR A 748 -6.88 -23.87 -13.35
C THR A 748 -7.63 -22.87 -14.21
N TYR A 749 -7.02 -21.75 -14.57
CA TYR A 749 -7.65 -20.70 -15.39
C TYR A 749 -6.92 -20.49 -16.71
N GLY A 750 -7.67 -20.09 -17.73
CA GLY A 750 -7.18 -19.71 -19.06
C GLY A 750 -7.70 -18.31 -19.42
N VAL A 751 -7.05 -17.69 -20.41
CA VAL A 751 -7.28 -16.28 -20.80
C VAL A 751 -7.52 -16.15 -22.30
N SER A 752 -8.29 -15.14 -22.73
CA SER A 752 -8.55 -14.87 -24.16
C SER A 752 -7.41 -14.13 -24.88
N ALA A 753 -6.53 -13.44 -24.13
CA ALA A 753 -5.39 -12.70 -24.65
C ALA A 753 -4.21 -12.68 -23.67
N GLY A 754 -3.03 -12.28 -24.14
CA GLY A 754 -1.80 -12.23 -23.34
C GLY A 754 -1.19 -13.62 -23.07
N THR A 755 -0.31 -13.70 -22.08
CA THR A 755 0.35 -14.93 -21.61
C THR A 755 0.34 -14.97 -20.09
N ILE A 756 -0.07 -16.10 -19.50
CA ILE A 756 -0.06 -16.27 -18.04
C ILE A 756 1.39 -16.36 -17.57
N ASP A 757 1.85 -15.33 -16.85
CA ASP A 757 3.21 -15.22 -16.29
C ASP A 757 3.39 -16.21 -15.13
N GLN A 758 2.37 -16.29 -14.27
CA GLN A 758 2.29 -17.27 -13.20
C GLN A 758 0.83 -17.51 -12.77
N GLN A 759 0.56 -18.71 -12.24
CA GLN A 759 -0.68 -18.99 -11.54
C GLN A 759 -0.47 -19.92 -10.34
N PHE A 760 -0.95 -19.52 -9.17
CA PHE A 760 -0.70 -20.21 -7.91
C PHE A 760 -1.92 -20.17 -6.97
N ASP A 761 -1.99 -21.16 -6.08
CA ASP A 761 -2.94 -21.15 -4.97
C ASP A 761 -2.35 -20.30 -3.84
N GLY A 762 -2.90 -19.11 -3.64
CA GLY A 762 -2.69 -18.35 -2.41
C GLY A 762 -3.47 -18.95 -1.24
N ASP A 763 -3.55 -18.26 -0.10
CA ASP A 763 -4.14 -18.83 1.12
C ASP A 763 -5.64 -19.15 0.92
N GLN A 764 -6.41 -18.15 0.43
CA GLN A 764 -7.85 -18.26 0.16
C GLN A 764 -8.21 -18.42 -1.33
N TYR A 765 -7.39 -17.89 -2.24
CA TYR A 765 -7.74 -17.68 -3.65
C TYR A 765 -6.74 -18.35 -4.62
N ARG A 766 -7.15 -18.54 -5.87
CA ARG A 766 -6.24 -18.75 -7.00
C ARG A 766 -5.83 -17.39 -7.53
N ILE A 767 -4.52 -17.13 -7.62
CA ILE A 767 -3.98 -15.92 -8.22
C ILE A 767 -3.44 -16.27 -9.60
N VAL A 768 -3.74 -15.42 -10.59
CA VAL A 768 -3.34 -15.58 -11.98
C VAL A 768 -2.82 -14.23 -12.47
N ASP A 769 -1.51 -14.14 -12.71
CA ASP A 769 -0.89 -12.95 -13.29
C ASP A 769 -0.67 -13.18 -14.79
N VAL A 770 -0.99 -12.17 -15.59
CA VAL A 770 -0.99 -12.25 -17.05
C VAL A 770 -0.24 -11.04 -17.61
N ASN A 771 0.75 -11.30 -18.47
CA ASN A 771 1.45 -10.29 -19.25
C ASN A 771 0.71 -10.10 -20.60
N ILE A 772 0.56 -8.87 -21.06
CA ILE A 772 -0.05 -8.52 -22.35
C ILE A 772 0.59 -7.25 -22.92
N ASP A 773 0.79 -7.22 -24.23
CA ASP A 773 1.25 -6.03 -24.94
C ASP A 773 0.06 -5.10 -25.23
N LEU A 774 0.18 -3.82 -24.86
CA LEU A 774 -0.85 -2.81 -25.07
C LEU A 774 -0.42 -1.86 -26.18
N ASN A 775 -1.19 -1.82 -27.27
CA ASN A 775 -0.93 -0.88 -28.36
C ASN A 775 -1.10 0.58 -27.93
N ALA A 776 -0.48 1.50 -28.69
CA ALA A 776 -0.58 2.93 -28.44
C ALA A 776 -2.00 3.46 -28.74
N SER A 777 -2.58 4.24 -27.83
CA SER A 777 -3.89 4.89 -28.02
C SER A 777 -5.06 3.92 -28.29
N THR A 778 -5.02 2.71 -27.71
CA THR A 778 -6.06 1.67 -27.84
C THR A 778 -6.65 1.23 -26.50
N THR A 779 -7.91 0.79 -26.53
CA THR A 779 -8.49 -0.10 -25.50
C THR A 779 -8.14 -1.56 -25.84
N THR A 780 -7.86 -2.38 -24.82
CA THR A 780 -7.55 -3.81 -24.99
C THR A 780 -8.23 -4.61 -23.89
N THR A 781 -9.00 -5.63 -24.27
CA THR A 781 -9.78 -6.47 -23.34
C THR A 781 -9.19 -7.86 -23.22
N LEU A 782 -9.19 -8.42 -22.01
CA LEU A 782 -8.67 -9.75 -21.68
C LEU A 782 -9.65 -10.43 -20.72
N ASP A 783 -10.27 -11.53 -21.16
CA ASP A 783 -11.19 -12.35 -20.37
C ASP A 783 -10.44 -13.49 -19.69
N ILE A 784 -10.82 -13.79 -18.44
CA ILE A 784 -10.36 -14.97 -17.70
C ILE A 784 -11.54 -15.90 -17.41
N ALA A 785 -11.34 -17.19 -17.65
CA ALA A 785 -12.34 -18.24 -17.41
C ALA A 785 -11.68 -19.52 -16.87
N PRO A 786 -12.46 -20.45 -16.25
CA PRO A 786 -11.94 -21.75 -15.87
C PRO A 786 -11.37 -22.44 -17.11
N ALA A 787 -10.11 -22.84 -17.03
CA ALA A 787 -9.45 -23.52 -18.14
C ALA A 787 -10.26 -24.76 -18.49
N GLN A 788 -10.65 -24.87 -19.77
CA GLN A 788 -11.30 -26.06 -20.28
C GLN A 788 -10.24 -27.15 -20.46
N VAL A 789 -9.79 -27.74 -19.34
CA VAL A 789 -8.74 -28.76 -19.34
C VAL A 789 -9.33 -30.08 -19.85
N PRO A 790 -8.77 -30.70 -20.90
CA PRO A 790 -9.22 -32.01 -21.33
C PRO A 790 -8.81 -33.11 -20.35
N ILE A 791 -9.77 -33.87 -19.82
CA ILE A 791 -9.52 -34.95 -18.84
C ILE A 791 -9.22 -36.30 -19.51
N GLY A 792 -8.48 -36.27 -20.61
CA GLY A 792 -8.07 -37.46 -21.35
C GLY A 792 -7.89 -37.16 -22.83
N ALA A 793 -6.64 -37.06 -23.24
CA ALA A 793 -6.26 -37.27 -24.62
C ALA A 793 -6.30 -38.78 -24.96
N SER A 794 -6.50 -39.10 -26.23
CA SER A 794 -6.18 -40.42 -26.78
C SER A 794 -5.91 -40.29 -28.28
N ALA A 795 -5.13 -41.21 -28.84
CA ALA A 795 -4.79 -41.21 -30.26
C ALA A 795 -5.06 -42.59 -30.90
N LYS A 796 -4.99 -42.66 -32.23
CA LYS A 796 -4.97 -43.92 -32.99
C LYS A 796 -3.79 -44.81 -32.59
N GLY A 797 -2.64 -44.17 -32.39
CA GLY A 797 -1.37 -44.76 -31.98
C GLY A 797 -0.50 -43.69 -31.32
N GLU A 798 0.57 -44.13 -30.68
CA GLU A 798 1.47 -43.29 -29.87
C GLU A 798 2.83 -44.00 -29.71
N HIS A 799 3.85 -43.32 -29.18
CA HIS A 799 5.17 -43.90 -28.93
C HIS A 799 5.61 -43.77 -27.45
N PRO A 800 5.05 -44.60 -26.54
CA PRO A 800 5.24 -44.45 -25.10
C PRO A 800 6.66 -44.72 -24.59
N ASP A 801 7.46 -45.52 -25.32
CA ASP A 801 8.83 -45.86 -24.91
C ASP A 801 9.77 -44.63 -24.87
N ASN A 802 9.44 -43.57 -25.61
CA ASN A 802 10.09 -42.25 -25.57
C ASN A 802 9.30 -41.20 -24.77
N GLY A 803 8.08 -41.50 -24.32
CA GLY A 803 7.15 -40.52 -23.75
C GLY A 803 6.44 -39.64 -24.80
N GLU A 804 6.42 -40.05 -26.06
CA GLU A 804 5.77 -39.33 -27.18
C GLU A 804 4.29 -39.77 -27.30
N THR A 805 3.54 -39.57 -26.20
CA THR A 805 2.16 -40.06 -25.97
C THR A 805 1.08 -39.05 -26.35
N ALA A 806 -0.18 -39.49 -26.41
CA ALA A 806 -1.28 -38.63 -26.87
C ALA A 806 -1.54 -37.36 -26.03
N ASP A 807 -1.10 -37.32 -24.77
CA ASP A 807 -1.13 -36.10 -23.94
C ASP A 807 -0.12 -35.03 -24.40
N LYS A 808 0.91 -35.41 -25.15
CA LYS A 808 1.97 -34.52 -25.69
C LYS A 808 1.56 -33.75 -26.95
N ALA A 809 0.27 -33.53 -27.08
CA ALA A 809 -0.32 -32.56 -27.98
C ALA A 809 -1.31 -31.66 -27.22
N PHE A 810 -1.31 -31.64 -25.88
CA PHE A 810 -2.26 -30.84 -25.08
C PHE A 810 -1.69 -30.39 -23.73
N ASP A 811 -0.38 -30.51 -23.47
CA ASP A 811 0.22 -30.17 -22.17
C ASP A 811 0.89 -28.79 -22.11
N GLY A 812 0.92 -28.05 -23.23
CA GLY A 812 1.35 -26.65 -23.29
C GLY A 812 2.87 -26.45 -23.32
N ASP A 813 3.63 -27.50 -23.63
CA ASP A 813 5.08 -27.44 -23.82
C ASP A 813 5.44 -27.87 -25.26
N PRO A 814 5.71 -26.92 -26.17
CA PRO A 814 6.05 -27.24 -27.56
C PRO A 814 7.38 -27.99 -27.70
N GLN A 815 8.17 -28.20 -26.63
CA GLN A 815 9.36 -29.05 -26.65
C GLN A 815 9.02 -30.55 -26.60
N THR A 816 7.84 -30.91 -26.11
CA THR A 816 7.25 -32.27 -26.21
C THR A 816 6.50 -32.47 -27.52
N LYS A 817 6.12 -33.72 -27.83
CA LYS A 817 5.30 -34.07 -29.00
C LYS A 817 4.59 -35.41 -28.86
N TRP A 818 3.40 -35.52 -29.44
CA TRP A 818 2.76 -36.78 -29.79
C TRP A 818 3.39 -37.32 -31.10
N LEU A 819 3.52 -38.65 -31.22
CA LEU A 819 3.99 -39.31 -32.43
C LEU A 819 3.28 -40.65 -32.65
N ASP A 820 2.71 -40.87 -33.85
CA ASP A 820 2.13 -42.15 -34.29
C ASP A 820 2.85 -42.63 -35.56
N PHE A 821 3.24 -43.91 -35.61
CA PHE A 821 3.89 -44.54 -36.78
C PHE A 821 2.90 -44.88 -37.91
N SER A 822 2.05 -43.90 -38.26
CA SER A 822 1.05 -43.95 -39.31
C SER A 822 1.03 -42.60 -40.06
N PRO A 823 1.83 -42.42 -41.14
CA PRO A 823 1.92 -41.15 -41.87
C PRO A 823 0.64 -40.79 -42.66
N THR A 824 -0.37 -41.66 -42.65
CA THR A 824 -1.71 -41.36 -43.17
C THR A 824 -2.79 -41.93 -42.25
N ASN A 825 -4.00 -41.40 -42.36
CA ASN A 825 -5.21 -41.87 -41.67
C ASN A 825 -5.01 -42.00 -40.15
N SER A 826 -4.31 -41.07 -39.52
CA SER A 826 -4.12 -41.03 -38.06
C SER A 826 -5.12 -40.09 -37.40
N TRP A 827 -5.19 -40.10 -36.07
CA TRP A 827 -5.94 -39.10 -35.32
C TRP A 827 -5.44 -38.97 -33.89
N VAL A 828 -5.60 -37.76 -33.36
CA VAL A 828 -5.49 -37.43 -31.94
C VAL A 828 -6.78 -36.73 -31.51
N GLN A 829 -7.27 -37.04 -30.30
CA GLN A 829 -8.55 -36.54 -29.79
C GLN A 829 -8.45 -36.23 -28.30
N TRP A 830 -9.34 -35.37 -27.81
CA TRP A 830 -9.45 -35.04 -26.38
C TRP A 830 -10.91 -34.92 -25.96
N ARG A 831 -11.16 -34.99 -24.64
CA ARG A 831 -12.50 -34.90 -24.05
C ARG A 831 -12.52 -33.95 -22.85
N TYR A 832 -13.62 -33.23 -22.67
CA TYR A 832 -13.84 -32.37 -21.50
C TYR A 832 -14.53 -33.10 -20.34
N ALA A 833 -14.39 -32.55 -19.14
CA ALA A 833 -14.88 -33.15 -17.90
C ALA A 833 -16.41 -33.18 -17.80
N ASP A 834 -16.95 -34.22 -17.15
CA ASP A 834 -18.34 -34.33 -16.69
C ASP A 834 -19.44 -34.07 -17.75
N GLY A 835 -19.11 -34.24 -19.04
CA GLY A 835 -20.01 -33.97 -20.17
C GLY A 835 -20.06 -32.50 -20.61
N THR A 836 -19.18 -31.65 -20.09
CA THR A 836 -19.00 -30.25 -20.50
C THR A 836 -18.77 -30.17 -22.01
N THR A 837 -19.50 -29.28 -22.68
CA THR A 837 -19.34 -29.00 -24.12
C THR A 837 -18.68 -27.65 -24.30
N VAL A 838 -17.66 -27.57 -25.14
CA VAL A 838 -16.94 -26.32 -25.47
C VAL A 838 -17.24 -25.95 -26.92
N ALA A 839 -17.51 -24.69 -27.21
CA ALA A 839 -17.62 -24.16 -28.58
C ALA A 839 -16.33 -23.41 -28.93
N ALA A 840 -15.44 -24.05 -29.66
CA ALA A 840 -14.30 -23.38 -30.26
C ALA A 840 -14.71 -22.63 -31.54
N THR A 841 -14.12 -21.45 -31.75
CA THR A 841 -14.19 -20.69 -33.02
C THR A 841 -12.98 -20.98 -33.90
N ASP A 842 -11.85 -21.34 -33.30
CA ASP A 842 -10.60 -21.64 -33.97
C ASP A 842 -9.87 -22.77 -33.26
N TYR A 843 -8.83 -23.29 -33.91
CA TYR A 843 -7.83 -24.15 -33.31
C TYR A 843 -6.44 -23.72 -33.75
N ALA A 844 -5.41 -24.15 -33.03
CA ALA A 844 -4.03 -23.99 -33.46
C ALA A 844 -3.27 -25.31 -33.39
N LEU A 845 -2.40 -25.51 -34.38
CA LEU A 845 -1.50 -26.66 -34.49
C LEU A 845 -0.05 -26.17 -34.42
N THR A 846 0.82 -26.86 -33.68
CA THR A 846 2.25 -26.53 -33.60
C THR A 846 3.14 -27.65 -34.13
N SER A 847 4.02 -27.33 -35.09
CA SER A 847 4.99 -28.29 -35.65
C SER A 847 6.03 -28.73 -34.62
N ALA A 848 6.47 -29.98 -34.67
CA ALA A 848 7.37 -30.55 -33.66
C ALA A 848 8.85 -30.19 -33.88
N ASN A 849 9.77 -30.94 -33.26
CA ASN A 849 11.20 -30.58 -33.15
C ASN A 849 12.10 -31.07 -34.30
N ASP A 850 11.95 -32.31 -34.78
CA ASP A 850 12.96 -33.01 -35.63
C ASP A 850 12.64 -33.11 -37.13
N HIS A 851 11.45 -33.58 -37.51
CA HIS A 851 11.17 -34.08 -38.87
C HIS A 851 10.01 -33.36 -39.60
N PRO A 852 10.24 -32.36 -40.47
CA PRO A 852 9.16 -31.64 -41.14
C PRO A 852 8.34 -32.50 -42.14
N ASP A 853 8.88 -33.63 -42.61
CA ASP A 853 8.17 -34.60 -43.46
C ASP A 853 6.95 -35.24 -42.78
N ARG A 854 6.93 -35.25 -41.44
CA ARG A 854 5.90 -35.87 -40.59
C ARG A 854 4.86 -34.87 -40.06
N ASP A 855 5.01 -33.58 -40.35
CA ASP A 855 4.04 -32.59 -39.92
C ASP A 855 2.73 -32.73 -40.74
N PRO A 856 1.55 -32.48 -40.16
CA PRO A 856 0.27 -32.67 -40.88
C PRO A 856 0.16 -31.75 -42.11
N SER A 857 -0.43 -32.27 -43.19
CA SER A 857 -0.80 -31.50 -44.40
C SER A 857 -2.32 -31.45 -44.59
N ASP A 858 -2.96 -32.60 -44.39
CA ASP A 858 -4.37 -32.78 -44.72
C ASP A 858 -5.10 -33.37 -43.50
N TRP A 859 -6.17 -32.71 -43.05
CA TRP A 859 -6.92 -33.13 -41.85
C TRP A 859 -8.36 -32.61 -41.81
N ASN A 860 -9.18 -33.28 -40.99
CA ASN A 860 -10.49 -32.80 -40.55
C ASN A 860 -10.44 -32.46 -39.05
N LEU A 861 -11.02 -31.34 -38.64
CA LEU A 861 -11.45 -31.15 -37.25
C LEU A 861 -12.86 -31.72 -37.09
N LEU A 862 -13.04 -32.62 -36.12
CA LEU A 862 -14.29 -33.32 -35.86
C LEU A 862 -14.79 -33.07 -34.44
N GLY A 863 -16.11 -32.90 -34.27
CA GLY A 863 -16.80 -32.77 -32.98
C GLY A 863 -17.74 -33.94 -32.67
N SER A 864 -17.86 -34.32 -31.39
CA SER A 864 -18.71 -35.40 -30.89
C SER A 864 -19.32 -35.07 -29.52
N ASN A 865 -20.60 -35.41 -29.32
CA ASN A 865 -21.33 -35.27 -28.06
C ASN A 865 -21.89 -36.59 -27.48
N ASP A 866 -21.63 -37.74 -28.12
CA ASP A 866 -22.23 -39.04 -27.74
C ASP A 866 -21.20 -40.11 -27.32
N GLY A 867 -19.95 -39.70 -27.04
CA GLY A 867 -18.84 -40.59 -26.72
C GLY A 867 -17.99 -41.01 -27.93
N GLY A 868 -18.16 -40.36 -29.09
CA GLY A 868 -17.43 -40.63 -30.32
C GLY A 868 -18.08 -41.69 -31.20
N LEU A 869 -19.39 -41.89 -31.07
CA LEU A 869 -20.19 -42.79 -31.91
C LEU A 869 -20.70 -42.05 -33.17
N GLN A 870 -20.96 -40.76 -33.06
CA GLN A 870 -21.22 -39.85 -34.18
C GLN A 870 -20.26 -38.66 -34.15
N TRP A 871 -19.75 -38.30 -35.33
CA TRP A 871 -18.81 -37.20 -35.53
C TRP A 871 -19.37 -36.25 -36.58
N GLN A 872 -19.37 -34.95 -36.25
CA GLN A 872 -19.63 -33.87 -37.18
C GLN A 872 -18.28 -33.30 -37.65
N ILE A 873 -18.12 -33.06 -38.96
CA ILE A 873 -16.97 -32.30 -39.48
C ILE A 873 -17.22 -30.82 -39.19
N LEU A 874 -16.22 -30.15 -38.64
CA LEU A 874 -16.26 -28.73 -38.23
C LEU A 874 -15.37 -27.86 -39.12
N ASP A 875 -14.23 -28.41 -39.56
CA ASP A 875 -13.30 -27.80 -40.52
C ASP A 875 -12.54 -28.90 -41.28
N SER A 876 -12.06 -28.58 -42.48
CA SER A 876 -11.27 -29.49 -43.33
C SER A 876 -10.16 -28.71 -44.03
N ARG A 877 -8.91 -29.18 -43.91
CA ARG A 877 -7.70 -28.56 -44.49
C ARG A 877 -6.93 -29.55 -45.35
N THR A 878 -6.24 -29.04 -46.37
CA THR A 878 -5.48 -29.79 -47.38
C THR A 878 -4.32 -28.96 -47.92
N ASP A 879 -3.23 -29.58 -48.35
CA ASP A 879 -2.01 -28.92 -48.87
C ASP A 879 -1.35 -27.94 -47.85
N GLU A 880 -1.62 -28.09 -46.54
CA GLU A 880 -1.08 -27.18 -45.52
C GLU A 880 0.40 -27.46 -45.21
N THR A 881 1.16 -26.40 -44.90
CA THR A 881 2.61 -26.52 -44.66
C THR A 881 3.08 -25.78 -43.42
N PHE A 882 4.16 -26.29 -42.80
CA PHE A 882 4.89 -25.63 -41.73
C PHE A 882 6.30 -25.29 -42.25
N THR A 883 6.63 -23.99 -42.25
CA THR A 883 7.87 -23.44 -42.81
C THR A 883 9.01 -23.38 -41.80
N SER A 884 8.71 -23.50 -40.51
CA SER A 884 9.68 -23.65 -39.41
C SER A 884 9.23 -24.72 -38.40
N ARG A 885 10.12 -25.05 -37.46
CA ARG A 885 9.86 -26.00 -36.37
C ARG A 885 9.44 -25.24 -35.12
N PHE A 886 8.59 -25.84 -34.27
CA PHE A 886 7.84 -25.13 -33.22
C PHE A 886 6.95 -24.01 -33.78
N GLN A 887 6.53 -24.13 -35.05
CA GLN A 887 5.66 -23.15 -35.69
C GLN A 887 4.21 -23.44 -35.32
N ARG A 888 3.64 -22.58 -34.48
CA ARG A 888 2.20 -22.48 -34.25
C ARG A 888 1.51 -21.89 -35.49
N ARG A 889 0.40 -22.48 -35.92
CA ARG A 889 -0.52 -21.93 -36.94
C ARG A 889 -1.95 -21.99 -36.44
N ARG A 890 -2.69 -20.87 -36.49
CA ARG A 890 -4.13 -20.76 -36.19
C ARG A 890 -4.94 -21.08 -37.44
N PHE A 891 -6.10 -21.71 -37.25
CA PHE A 891 -7.09 -22.02 -38.28
C PHE A 891 -8.50 -21.78 -37.69
N SER A 892 -9.28 -20.91 -38.32
CA SER A 892 -10.68 -20.70 -37.95
C SER A 892 -11.56 -21.87 -38.41
N ILE A 893 -12.61 -22.18 -37.65
CA ILE A 893 -13.47 -23.33 -37.88
C ILE A 893 -14.63 -22.94 -38.81
N ASP A 894 -14.81 -23.67 -39.92
CA ASP A 894 -15.86 -23.41 -40.93
C ASP A 894 -17.29 -23.52 -40.36
N THR A 895 -17.51 -24.48 -39.46
CA THR A 895 -18.80 -24.66 -38.75
C THR A 895 -18.61 -24.87 -37.23
N PRO A 896 -18.43 -23.78 -36.45
CA PRO A 896 -18.21 -23.85 -35.02
C PRO A 896 -19.50 -24.18 -34.25
N ASP A 897 -19.44 -25.17 -33.35
CA ASP A 897 -20.52 -25.56 -32.44
C ASP A 897 -19.93 -26.26 -31.19
N SER A 898 -20.76 -26.53 -30.17
CA SER A 898 -20.37 -26.99 -28.84
C SER A 898 -20.17 -28.51 -28.75
N TYR A 899 -18.96 -29.00 -28.46
CA TYR A 899 -18.68 -30.44 -28.31
C TYR A 899 -17.94 -30.83 -27.02
N ASN A 900 -18.27 -32.01 -26.47
CA ASN A 900 -17.57 -32.61 -25.32
C ASN A 900 -16.30 -33.36 -25.74
N ILE A 901 -16.27 -33.92 -26.95
CA ILE A 901 -15.10 -34.59 -27.52
C ILE A 901 -14.81 -33.96 -28.88
N TYR A 902 -13.54 -33.66 -29.13
CA TYR A 902 -13.06 -33.20 -30.41
C TYR A 902 -11.89 -34.09 -30.87
N ARG A 903 -11.70 -34.19 -32.18
CA ARG A 903 -10.62 -34.98 -32.82
C ARG A 903 -10.03 -34.23 -34.01
N LEU A 904 -8.71 -34.22 -34.09
CA LEU A 904 -7.98 -33.95 -35.33
C LEU A 904 -7.78 -35.29 -36.05
N GLU A 905 -8.46 -35.47 -37.18
CA GLU A 905 -8.33 -36.66 -38.03
C GLU A 905 -7.41 -36.32 -39.20
N ILE A 906 -6.18 -36.82 -39.15
CA ILE A 906 -5.11 -36.48 -40.09
C ILE A 906 -5.14 -37.48 -41.24
N ALA A 907 -5.53 -37.00 -42.42
CA ALA A 907 -5.56 -37.78 -43.65
C ALA A 907 -4.13 -38.11 -44.11
N GLU A 908 -3.25 -37.11 -44.23
CA GLU A 908 -1.83 -37.31 -44.54
C GLU A 908 -0.88 -36.19 -44.06
N VAL A 909 0.42 -36.53 -44.03
CA VAL A 909 1.55 -35.68 -43.66
C VAL A 909 2.27 -35.11 -44.90
N ALA A 910 3.05 -34.04 -44.70
CA ALA A 910 3.68 -33.24 -45.76
C ALA A 910 4.52 -34.03 -46.80
N ASP A 911 5.11 -35.19 -46.46
CA ASP A 911 5.64 -36.12 -47.48
C ASP A 911 5.47 -37.59 -47.08
N VAL A 912 4.33 -38.17 -47.47
CA VAL A 912 4.01 -39.61 -47.33
C VAL A 912 4.99 -40.57 -48.01
N THR A 913 5.95 -40.09 -48.81
CA THR A 913 6.98 -40.92 -49.46
C THR A 913 8.28 -41.03 -48.66
N THR A 914 8.53 -40.09 -47.74
CA THR A 914 9.69 -40.09 -46.83
C THR A 914 9.30 -40.34 -45.38
N ALA A 915 8.13 -39.86 -44.95
CA ALA A 915 7.63 -40.02 -43.59
C ALA A 915 7.18 -41.45 -43.27
N ILE A 916 7.50 -41.91 -42.06
CA ILE A 916 7.05 -43.19 -41.49
C ILE A 916 6.09 -43.02 -40.31
N ALA A 917 5.74 -41.77 -40.00
CA ALA A 917 4.98 -41.36 -38.83
C ALA A 917 4.33 -39.99 -39.07
N VAL A 918 3.34 -39.66 -38.24
CA VAL A 918 2.86 -38.30 -38.01
C VAL A 918 3.31 -37.83 -36.63
N GLN A 919 3.47 -36.53 -36.45
CA GLN A 919 3.79 -35.92 -35.15
C GLN A 919 3.08 -34.58 -34.99
N LEU A 920 2.92 -34.13 -33.75
CA LEU A 920 2.42 -32.80 -33.42
C LEU A 920 2.97 -32.37 -32.05
N ALA A 921 3.39 -31.11 -31.89
CA ALA A 921 3.80 -30.59 -30.58
C ALA A 921 2.61 -30.09 -29.77
N GLU A 922 1.71 -29.28 -30.35
CA GLU A 922 0.53 -28.78 -29.62
C GLU A 922 -0.76 -28.75 -30.45
N MET A 923 -1.83 -29.12 -29.75
CA MET A 923 -3.28 -29.14 -29.97
C MET A 923 -4.07 -28.09 -29.19
N GLU A 924 -4.29 -26.88 -29.71
CA GLU A 924 -5.11 -25.88 -29.00
C GLU A 924 -6.51 -25.73 -29.62
N LEU A 925 -7.56 -25.64 -28.78
CA LEU A 925 -8.79 -24.95 -29.15
C LEU A 925 -8.75 -23.52 -28.65
N LEU A 926 -9.22 -22.58 -29.47
CA LEU A 926 -9.43 -21.20 -29.07
C LEU A 926 -10.94 -20.95 -28.98
N VAL A 927 -11.35 -20.38 -27.85
CA VAL A 927 -12.75 -20.08 -27.52
C VAL A 927 -12.95 -18.57 -27.55
N CYS A 928 -13.80 -18.07 -28.46
CA CYS A 928 -14.30 -16.71 -28.33
C CYS A 928 -15.19 -16.63 -27.09
N LEU A 929 -14.84 -15.75 -26.14
CA LEU A 929 -15.62 -15.49 -24.92
C LEU A 929 -16.55 -14.26 -25.05
N GLY A 930 -16.56 -13.62 -26.21
CA GLY A 930 -17.42 -12.48 -26.53
C GLY A 930 -18.85 -12.86 -26.94
N PRO A 931 -19.73 -11.87 -27.14
CA PRO A 931 -21.03 -12.09 -27.78
C PRO A 931 -20.83 -12.56 -29.24
N ALA A 932 -21.64 -13.51 -29.68
CA ALA A 932 -21.42 -14.33 -30.88
C ALA A 932 -21.71 -13.64 -32.24
N ASP A 933 -21.31 -12.37 -32.39
CA ASP A 933 -21.55 -11.56 -33.60
C ASP A 933 -20.43 -10.50 -33.83
N LEU A 934 -19.26 -10.70 -33.22
CA LEU A 934 -18.04 -9.91 -33.44
C LEU A 934 -16.85 -10.85 -33.61
N ASP A 935 -16.02 -10.56 -34.60
CA ASP A 935 -14.78 -11.30 -34.85
C ASP A 935 -13.79 -11.11 -33.68
N CYS A 936 -13.02 -12.16 -33.39
CA CYS A 936 -12.07 -12.22 -32.29
C CYS A 936 -10.63 -12.05 -32.78
N ASP A 937 -10.47 -11.11 -33.69
CA ASP A 937 -9.21 -10.76 -34.34
C ASP A 937 -8.63 -9.43 -33.82
N ASN A 938 -7.31 -9.41 -33.68
CA ASN A 938 -6.48 -8.25 -33.34
C ASN A 938 -5.31 -8.11 -34.34
N ASP A 939 -5.33 -8.85 -35.46
CA ASP A 939 -4.23 -9.05 -36.41
C ASP A 939 -4.75 -9.06 -37.88
N VAL A 940 -5.46 -7.98 -38.24
CA VAL A 940 -6.24 -7.80 -39.49
C VAL A 940 -5.56 -8.36 -40.74
N ASP A 941 -6.07 -9.49 -41.27
CA ASP A 941 -5.66 -9.97 -42.59
C ASP A 941 -6.17 -9.05 -43.70
N LEU A 942 -5.23 -8.45 -44.42
CA LEU A 942 -5.46 -7.60 -45.59
C LEU A 942 -6.19 -8.33 -46.75
N GLN A 943 -6.30 -9.66 -46.71
CA GLN A 943 -7.03 -10.45 -47.69
C GLN A 943 -8.55 -10.31 -47.55
N ASP A 944 -9.13 -10.27 -46.35
CA ASP A 944 -10.59 -10.14 -46.21
C ASP A 944 -11.10 -8.70 -46.43
N VAL A 945 -10.24 -7.70 -46.23
CA VAL A 945 -10.49 -6.35 -46.75
C VAL A 945 -10.65 -6.35 -48.28
N SER A 946 -10.04 -7.31 -48.99
CA SER A 946 -10.11 -7.42 -50.45
C SER A 946 -11.31 -8.23 -50.97
N SER A 947 -11.90 -9.11 -50.15
CA SER A 947 -13.11 -9.88 -50.49
C SER A 947 -14.35 -8.99 -50.35
N LEU A 948 -14.51 -8.33 -49.20
CA LEU A 948 -15.57 -7.34 -48.94
C LEU A 948 -15.62 -6.22 -49.98
N ALA A 949 -14.46 -5.78 -50.48
CA ALA A 949 -14.38 -4.73 -51.50
C ALA A 949 -14.92 -5.13 -52.89
N GLN A 950 -15.16 -6.41 -53.18
CA GLN A 950 -15.69 -6.85 -54.48
C GLN A 950 -17.22 -6.85 -54.53
N ASP A 951 -17.89 -7.34 -53.49
CA ASP A 951 -19.37 -7.41 -53.47
C ASP A 951 -20.02 -6.01 -53.51
N TRP A 952 -19.40 -5.02 -52.88
CA TRP A 952 -19.83 -3.61 -52.88
C TRP A 952 -19.81 -2.94 -54.27
N LEU A 953 -19.21 -3.57 -55.30
CA LEU A 953 -19.07 -3.00 -56.64
C LEU A 953 -20.11 -3.49 -57.67
N THR A 954 -21.10 -4.30 -57.27
CA THR A 954 -22.00 -5.00 -58.22
C THR A 954 -23.49 -4.61 -58.23
N GLU A 955 -23.98 -3.75 -57.34
CA GLU A 955 -25.38 -3.29 -57.37
C GLU A 955 -25.57 -1.85 -57.87
N ASP A 956 -26.75 -1.56 -58.44
CA ASP A 956 -27.02 -0.36 -59.25
C ASP A 956 -27.12 0.95 -58.43
N SER A 957 -26.24 1.89 -58.77
CA SER A 957 -26.13 3.31 -58.40
C SER A 957 -27.39 4.09 -57.95
N PRO A 958 -27.21 5.17 -57.17
CA PRO A 958 -27.08 6.48 -57.84
C PRO A 958 -25.96 7.39 -57.28
N ALA A 959 -25.61 8.41 -58.06
CA ALA A 959 -24.52 9.32 -57.74
C ALA A 959 -24.94 10.51 -56.86
N ASP A 960 -24.28 10.67 -55.70
CA ASP A 960 -23.83 11.98 -55.17
C ASP A 960 -22.84 11.81 -54.00
N ILE A 961 -21.64 11.29 -54.28
CA ILE A 961 -20.48 11.33 -53.35
C ILE A 961 -19.28 11.93 -54.10
N ALA A 962 -18.65 12.94 -53.51
CA ALA A 962 -17.53 13.64 -54.14
C ALA A 962 -16.22 12.85 -54.00
N GLN A 963 -15.51 12.60 -55.10
CA GLN A 963 -14.24 11.88 -55.08
C GLN A 963 -13.15 12.64 -54.31
N PRO A 964 -12.35 11.96 -53.44
CA PRO A 964 -11.10 12.48 -52.90
C PRO A 964 -10.14 12.94 -54.01
N LYS A 965 -9.40 14.02 -53.76
CA LYS A 965 -8.57 14.69 -54.78
C LYS A 965 -7.23 13.99 -55.10
N ASP A 966 -6.87 12.98 -54.35
CA ASP A 966 -5.61 12.23 -54.41
C ASP A 966 -5.81 10.75 -54.78
N GLY A 967 -7.06 10.28 -54.90
CA GLY A 967 -7.39 8.93 -55.37
C GLY A 967 -7.12 7.82 -54.36
N ARG A 968 -7.17 8.12 -53.07
CA ARG A 968 -7.21 7.13 -51.98
C ARG A 968 -8.55 7.20 -51.25
N VAL A 969 -8.88 6.11 -50.56
CA VAL A 969 -9.96 6.04 -49.57
C VAL A 969 -9.30 5.66 -48.25
N ASP A 970 -9.70 6.29 -47.16
CA ASP A 970 -9.15 6.05 -45.82
C ASP A 970 -10.28 5.63 -44.86
N LEU A 971 -9.95 4.97 -43.75
CA LEU A 971 -10.92 4.51 -42.74
C LEU A 971 -11.74 5.67 -42.14
N LEU A 972 -11.20 6.89 -42.18
CA LEU A 972 -11.89 8.12 -41.80
C LEU A 972 -13.10 8.47 -42.70
N ASP A 973 -13.11 8.04 -43.97
CA ASP A 973 -14.29 8.24 -44.84
C ASP A 973 -15.46 7.34 -44.42
N PHE A 974 -15.18 6.15 -43.86
CA PHE A 974 -16.18 5.21 -43.35
C PHE A 974 -16.92 5.76 -42.11
N ALA A 975 -16.19 6.43 -41.21
CA ALA A 975 -16.73 6.97 -39.96
C ALA A 975 -17.78 8.10 -40.13
N VAL A 976 -17.94 8.64 -41.35
CA VAL A 976 -18.94 9.68 -41.65
C VAL A 976 -20.34 9.07 -41.88
N LEU A 977 -20.44 7.79 -42.24
CA LEU A 977 -21.71 7.13 -42.59
C LEU A 977 -22.43 6.46 -41.41
N SER A 978 -21.74 6.16 -40.31
CA SER A 978 -22.32 5.47 -39.13
C SER A 978 -23.04 6.39 -38.14
N ASN A 979 -23.43 7.60 -38.57
CA ASN A 979 -24.06 8.63 -37.71
C ASN A 979 -25.57 8.81 -37.98
N GLU A 980 -26.15 7.96 -38.82
CA GLU A 980 -27.58 7.65 -38.82
C GLU A 980 -27.73 6.15 -38.47
N TRP A 981 -28.79 5.78 -37.74
CA TRP A 981 -29.04 4.44 -37.13
C TRP A 981 -28.38 4.14 -35.77
N LEU A 982 -28.65 5.01 -34.79
CA LEU A 982 -28.88 4.63 -33.38
C LEU A 982 -30.22 5.20 -32.91
#